data_AF-D6PJ22-F1
#
_entry.id   AF-D6PJ22-F1
#
_cell.length_a   1.000
_cell.length_b   1.000
_cell.length_c   1.000
_cell.angle_alpha   90.00
_cell.angle_beta   90.00
_cell.angle_gamma   90.00
#
_symmetry.space_group_name_H-M   'P 1'
#
loop_
_entity.id
_entity.type
_entity.pdbx_description
1 polymer ?
#
loop_
_entity_poly.entity_id
_entity_poly.type
_entity_poly.pdbx_seq_one_letter_code
_entity_poly.pdbx_strand_id
1 'polypeptide(L)'
;MSFIGKAQDDDEEYFEEEDEEEEVVEGDVEEDDDQDQDQDQEDEEYEEEDDDDEEGIDEENDDDDEDDDGDENVRLLRDTFELANIDVVKWIDLEEEEDVEISGIVSDARYAIPGDLFVCVDNSSDDQDPHDGHDDVSDAIALRGAVAVVSEREDGVAENANGAPVAVVKSTKGILGKIGKAFYEDPSGKLVIAGVLGHRGKDTTCNLIKSIFEASERTLKKNGADDQSEDEDDEDEYGDEDEYSNRAGVVTSSGYYVTPEISEEDLDEIPHSCAECGATCIPKDVRTEMGSSDFISCPSCGAEEIHLDPIVPEMKITQHGGVWIPEEQDLTEGRACSAPGWLAPYQGKYEIPESAPDALQNQQILAGMVDAGASAVAVEISDESLLKGHIDSVNVDIIVFTNSPRMTAANNGGEDNDDEDQETSTSASSGDDEEKADTEEKLIKEGEGEKEEDAFETSYESNLTEEEVQSWRERSLAFISSLDDPKHQRVVVNLDDDFASEIISNCKVPVVTYARRREHRDIADVYCERVDLSLFETAVLVSTPVGETEIVTALVGDANVSNVLASIASGLATEIPLENIAQGLGRANPAGGRMELVDEGQKFCALVDSAKTPEDVMNAIQSARAIPQCRRVIVVVGADGTNNDINATIDNGTEKAMRRKLGETVDKYADVVFVTTQSPKNEDAYDLLEDVVDGFRSRVYDLPEVKERLPDGIIADIPFMKDMYLIHPNAQSEAVELQNLVRRYVIVDRFFAVRAAIAMAEENDCVLILGKGDQDFFEIEGQKYWFDDRMESRDALKRLPALQAEGVVTTSLPWFRVEDGAFQGNILGITAT
;
A
#
# COMPACT_ATOMS: atom_id res chain seq x y z
N MET A 1 17.42 8.27 20.42
CA MET A 1 17.99 9.56 20.90
C MET A 1 19.16 9.32 21.85
N SER A 2 20.37 9.79 21.54
CA SER A 2 21.48 9.79 22.50
C SER A 2 22.27 11.09 22.44
N PHE A 3 21.63 12.21 22.78
CA PHE A 3 22.33 13.47 23.10
C PHE A 3 21.39 14.33 23.93
N ILE A 4 21.34 14.09 25.25
CA ILE A 4 21.06 15.07 26.32
C ILE A 4 21.34 14.32 27.62
N GLY A 5 22.27 14.83 28.41
CA GLY A 5 22.54 14.28 29.74
C GLY A 5 24.00 14.42 30.15
N LYS A 6 24.46 15.67 30.31
CA LYS A 6 25.54 16.04 31.25
C LYS A 6 25.73 17.55 31.26
N ALA A 7 25.32 18.16 32.38
CA ALA A 7 26.08 19.12 33.18
C ALA A 7 25.14 20.21 33.77
N GLN A 8 24.51 19.86 34.89
CA GLN A 8 24.22 20.80 35.97
C GLN A 8 24.96 20.23 37.19
N ASP A 9 25.99 20.94 37.65
CA ASP A 9 26.02 21.55 38.98
C ASP A 9 27.42 22.07 39.35
N ASP A 10 27.35 23.26 39.98
CA ASP A 10 28.27 23.89 40.93
C ASP A 10 29.60 24.51 40.43
N ASP A 11 29.64 25.85 40.40
CA ASP A 11 30.38 26.63 41.40
C ASP A 11 30.04 28.14 41.31
N GLU A 12 29.47 28.68 42.39
CA GLU A 12 29.36 30.11 42.70
C GLU A 12 30.76 30.68 43.05
N GLU A 13 31.18 31.82 42.47
CA GLU A 13 31.67 32.98 43.23
C GLU A 13 32.15 34.18 42.38
N TYR A 14 31.76 35.37 42.85
CA TYR A 14 32.32 36.73 42.70
C TYR A 14 32.08 37.60 41.45
N PHE A 15 31.31 38.67 41.72
CA PHE A 15 31.25 39.96 41.03
C PHE A 15 32.60 40.71 41.04
N GLU A 16 32.93 41.41 39.95
CA GLU A 16 33.40 42.81 39.99
C GLU A 16 33.19 43.49 38.62
N GLU A 17 32.75 44.75 38.68
CA GLU A 17 32.46 45.70 37.60
C GLU A 17 33.75 46.09 36.84
N GLU A 18 33.65 46.44 35.56
CA GLU A 18 34.22 47.68 35.00
C GLU A 18 33.78 47.88 33.54
N ASP A 19 33.21 49.05 33.31
CA ASP A 19 32.86 49.65 32.02
C ASP A 19 34.11 49.95 31.20
N GLU A 20 34.12 49.65 29.90
CA GLU A 20 34.97 50.37 28.94
C GLU A 20 34.17 50.76 27.68
N GLU A 21 34.14 52.07 27.48
CA GLU A 21 33.53 52.86 26.43
C GLU A 21 34.36 52.82 25.12
N GLU A 22 33.64 53.07 24.01
CA GLU A 22 34.04 53.82 22.80
C GLU A 22 35.20 53.32 21.91
N GLU A 23 34.89 53.09 20.62
CA GLU A 23 35.31 54.03 19.57
C GLU A 23 34.49 53.79 18.28
N VAL A 24 33.57 54.72 17.99
CA VAL A 24 32.99 54.95 16.66
C VAL A 24 33.51 56.31 16.20
N VAL A 25 34.17 56.34 15.05
CA VAL A 25 34.75 57.56 14.48
C VAL A 25 33.72 58.23 13.56
N GLU A 26 33.18 59.37 14.02
CA GLU A 26 32.63 60.49 13.23
C GLU A 26 33.78 61.19 12.49
N GLY A 27 33.66 61.94 11.40
CA GLY A 27 32.57 62.53 10.63
C GLY A 27 33.22 63.49 9.60
N ASP A 28 32.45 64.01 8.64
CA ASP A 28 32.35 65.46 8.38
C ASP A 28 31.50 65.77 7.13
N VAL A 29 30.70 66.81 7.31
CA VAL A 29 29.69 67.44 6.45
C VAL A 29 30.31 68.69 5.80
N GLU A 30 29.81 69.10 4.62
CA GLU A 30 29.53 70.50 4.18
C GLU A 30 29.13 70.47 2.69
N GLU A 31 27.90 70.83 2.28
CA GLU A 31 27.23 72.15 2.16
C GLU A 31 27.17 72.64 0.68
N ASP A 32 25.92 72.83 0.22
CA ASP A 32 25.33 73.85 -0.65
C ASP A 32 25.96 74.31 -1.99
N ASP A 33 25.14 74.30 -3.06
CA ASP A 33 24.66 75.53 -3.75
C ASP A 33 23.78 75.23 -4.99
N ASP A 34 22.48 75.57 -4.87
CA ASP A 34 21.70 76.47 -5.74
C ASP A 34 21.65 76.36 -7.29
N GLN A 35 20.40 76.25 -7.80
CA GLN A 35 19.67 77.14 -8.74
C GLN A 35 18.97 76.47 -9.95
N ASP A 36 17.62 76.60 -9.95
CA ASP A 36 16.71 77.14 -10.99
C ASP A 36 16.85 76.66 -12.46
N GLN A 37 15.81 76.44 -13.28
CA GLN A 37 14.40 76.86 -13.32
C GLN A 37 13.69 76.16 -14.52
N ASP A 38 12.36 76.25 -14.53
CA ASP A 38 11.38 76.16 -15.66
C ASP A 38 11.00 74.75 -16.20
N GLN A 39 9.80 74.23 -15.90
CA GLN A 39 8.46 74.56 -16.44
C GLN A 39 8.29 74.23 -17.93
N ASP A 40 7.41 73.27 -18.24
CA ASP A 40 6.16 73.56 -18.96
C ASP A 40 5.21 72.33 -18.92
N GLN A 41 3.99 72.63 -18.47
CA GLN A 41 2.77 71.85 -18.62
C GLN A 41 2.16 72.17 -19.98
N GLU A 42 1.37 71.26 -20.55
CA GLU A 42 0.20 71.67 -21.35
C GLU A 42 -0.87 70.57 -21.31
N ASP A 43 -2.06 71.00 -20.91
CA ASP A 43 -3.34 70.31 -20.76
C ASP A 43 -4.10 70.20 -22.10
N GLU A 44 -5.37 69.79 -22.00
CA GLU A 44 -6.52 70.01 -22.92
C GLU A 44 -6.90 68.82 -23.84
N GLU A 45 -8.17 68.44 -24.05
CA GLU A 45 -9.49 68.81 -23.51
C GLU A 45 -10.53 67.78 -24.02
N TYR A 46 -11.71 67.76 -23.40
CA TYR A 46 -12.91 67.01 -23.80
C TYR A 46 -13.65 67.70 -24.97
N GLU A 47 -14.22 66.93 -25.92
CA GLU A 47 -15.41 67.35 -26.68
C GLU A 47 -16.36 66.15 -26.93
N GLU A 48 -17.59 66.26 -26.41
CA GLU A 48 -18.79 65.56 -26.88
C GLU A 48 -19.41 66.38 -28.03
N GLU A 49 -19.80 65.77 -29.14
CA GLU A 49 -20.89 66.28 -29.98
C GLU A 49 -21.73 65.11 -30.54
N ASP A 50 -23.03 65.18 -30.26
CA ASP A 50 -24.13 64.43 -30.84
C ASP A 50 -24.27 64.72 -32.36
N ASP A 51 -24.74 63.74 -33.14
CA ASP A 51 -25.68 64.00 -34.25
C ASP A 51 -26.41 62.71 -34.67
N ASP A 52 -27.73 62.87 -34.81
CA ASP A 52 -28.80 61.90 -35.05
C ASP A 52 -28.92 61.38 -36.52
N ASP A 53 -29.82 60.39 -36.67
CA ASP A 53 -30.55 59.92 -37.87
C ASP A 53 -29.83 58.83 -38.72
N GLU A 54 -30.36 57.62 -38.93
CA GLU A 54 -31.65 57.28 -39.53
C GLU A 54 -31.86 55.74 -39.55
N GLU A 55 -33.12 55.32 -39.60
CA GLU A 55 -33.65 53.96 -39.47
C GLU A 55 -33.23 52.95 -40.56
N GLY A 56 -33.17 51.66 -40.18
CA GLY A 56 -33.12 50.53 -41.12
C GLY A 56 -33.28 49.17 -40.42
N ILE A 57 -34.53 48.72 -40.28
CA ILE A 57 -34.92 47.35 -39.92
C ILE A 57 -34.80 46.46 -41.16
N ASP A 58 -34.10 45.32 -41.08
CA ASP A 58 -34.61 43.96 -41.41
C ASP A 58 -33.48 42.92 -41.56
N GLU A 59 -33.63 41.86 -40.76
CA GLU A 59 -33.55 40.42 -41.09
C GLU A 59 -32.20 39.73 -41.39
N GLU A 60 -31.93 38.74 -40.52
CA GLU A 60 -31.35 37.41 -40.79
C GLU A 60 -29.85 37.33 -41.09
N ASN A 61 -29.09 36.89 -40.08
CA ASN A 61 -28.28 35.66 -40.11
C ASN A 61 -27.89 35.31 -38.67
N ASP A 62 -28.68 34.42 -38.05
CA ASP A 62 -28.23 33.59 -36.94
C ASP A 62 -27.25 32.58 -37.53
N ASP A 63 -25.98 32.65 -37.14
CA ASP A 63 -24.97 31.58 -37.14
C ASP A 63 -23.73 32.18 -36.46
N ASP A 64 -23.88 32.61 -35.20
CA ASP A 64 -22.76 32.77 -34.29
C ASP A 64 -22.71 31.45 -33.50
N ASP A 65 -21.90 30.50 -34.01
CA ASP A 65 -21.28 29.48 -33.16
C ASP A 65 -20.40 30.27 -32.17
N GLU A 66 -20.98 30.66 -31.04
CA GLU A 66 -20.20 31.06 -29.88
C GLU A 66 -19.41 29.82 -29.46
N ASP A 67 -18.11 29.85 -29.71
CA ASP A 67 -17.12 29.00 -29.05
C ASP A 67 -17.36 29.14 -27.53
N ASP A 68 -18.12 28.18 -26.97
CA ASP A 68 -18.37 28.01 -25.55
C ASP A 68 -17.07 27.53 -24.89
N ASP A 69 -16.14 28.46 -24.68
CA ASP A 69 -14.99 28.30 -23.79
C ASP A 69 -15.44 28.32 -22.31
N GLY A 70 -16.50 27.55 -21.99
CA GLY A 70 -16.95 27.34 -20.63
C GLY A 70 -15.87 26.64 -19.82
N ASP A 71 -15.59 27.11 -18.61
CA ASP A 71 -14.72 26.42 -17.65
C ASP A 71 -15.23 24.96 -17.50
N GLU A 72 -14.54 23.99 -18.12
CA GLU A 72 -14.96 22.57 -18.21
C GLU A 72 -15.19 21.88 -16.85
N ASN A 73 -14.91 22.58 -15.74
CA ASN A 73 -14.86 22.05 -14.38
C ASN A 73 -15.90 22.63 -13.41
N VAL A 74 -16.91 23.36 -13.91
CA VAL A 74 -17.98 23.95 -13.09
C VAL A 74 -19.33 23.32 -13.44
N ARG A 75 -20.15 23.03 -12.43
CA ARG A 75 -21.52 22.55 -12.61
C ARG A 75 -22.51 23.34 -11.79
N LEU A 76 -23.75 23.33 -12.25
CA LEU A 76 -24.87 23.85 -11.48
C LEU A 76 -25.33 22.84 -10.43
N LEU A 77 -25.60 23.34 -9.23
CA LEU A 77 -25.96 22.52 -8.06
C LEU A 77 -27.25 21.75 -8.30
N ARG A 78 -28.33 22.39 -8.78
CA ARG A 78 -29.61 21.68 -9.01
C ARG A 78 -29.47 20.64 -10.11
N ASP A 79 -28.82 21.00 -11.22
CA ASP A 79 -28.56 20.08 -12.34
C ASP A 79 -27.81 18.84 -11.89
N THR A 80 -26.80 19.00 -11.02
CA THR A 80 -26.04 17.88 -10.46
C THR A 80 -26.94 16.93 -9.65
N PHE A 81 -27.87 17.45 -8.85
CA PHE A 81 -28.84 16.64 -8.10
C PHE A 81 -29.85 15.95 -9.02
N GLU A 82 -30.30 16.61 -10.08
CA GLU A 82 -31.20 16.04 -11.09
C GLU A 82 -30.53 14.90 -11.86
N LEU A 83 -29.30 15.10 -12.34
CA LEU A 83 -28.48 14.08 -13.01
C LEU A 83 -28.22 12.88 -12.09
N ALA A 84 -27.95 13.13 -10.81
CA ALA A 84 -27.75 12.07 -9.81
C ALA A 84 -29.05 11.36 -9.41
N ASN A 85 -30.21 11.84 -9.87
CA ASN A 85 -31.54 11.36 -9.48
C ASN A 85 -31.72 11.34 -7.95
N ILE A 86 -31.35 12.45 -7.30
CA ILE A 86 -31.44 12.64 -5.86
C ILE A 86 -32.66 13.50 -5.51
N ASP A 87 -33.57 12.93 -4.72
CA ASP A 87 -34.69 13.67 -4.16
C ASP A 87 -34.22 14.61 -3.05
N VAL A 88 -34.23 15.93 -3.32
CA VAL A 88 -34.05 16.95 -2.28
C VAL A 88 -35.36 17.13 -1.52
N VAL A 89 -35.30 16.93 -0.20
CA VAL A 89 -36.45 17.11 0.70
C VAL A 89 -36.83 18.59 0.77
N LYS A 90 -35.83 19.47 0.83
CA LYS A 90 -36.01 20.92 0.90
C LYS A 90 -34.74 21.66 0.48
N TRP A 91 -34.93 22.76 -0.24
CA TRP A 91 -33.91 23.78 -0.48
C TRP A 91 -34.08 24.92 0.53
N ILE A 92 -32.98 25.36 1.14
CA ILE A 92 -32.92 26.52 2.05
C ILE A 92 -31.98 27.54 1.43
N ASP A 93 -32.35 28.82 1.49
CA ASP A 93 -31.57 29.95 0.95
C ASP A 93 -31.16 29.78 -0.52
N LEU A 94 -32.03 29.14 -1.32
CA LEU A 94 -31.94 29.02 -2.78
C LEU A 94 -33.33 29.14 -3.39
N GLU A 95 -33.59 30.19 -4.17
CA GLU A 95 -34.89 30.38 -4.82
C GLU A 95 -35.13 29.35 -5.95
N GLU A 96 -36.38 29.19 -6.41
CA GLU A 96 -36.72 28.16 -7.42
C GLU A 96 -36.10 28.43 -8.80
N GLU A 97 -35.86 29.69 -9.14
CA GLU A 97 -35.26 30.11 -10.42
C GLU A 97 -33.75 30.34 -10.32
N GLU A 98 -33.16 30.17 -9.13
CA GLU A 98 -31.73 30.34 -8.87
C GLU A 98 -31.00 29.00 -8.83
N ASP A 99 -29.73 29.03 -9.25
CA ASP A 99 -28.78 27.94 -9.10
C ASP A 99 -27.39 28.48 -8.72
N VAL A 100 -26.55 27.61 -8.17
CA VAL A 100 -25.19 27.95 -7.75
C VAL A 100 -24.20 27.05 -8.46
N GLU A 101 -23.17 27.69 -8.99
CA GLU A 101 -21.99 27.04 -9.55
C GLU A 101 -21.18 26.38 -8.45
N ILE A 102 -20.89 25.09 -8.64
CA ILE A 102 -20.01 24.28 -7.81
C ILE A 102 -18.84 23.78 -8.68
N SER A 103 -17.63 23.84 -8.13
CA SER A 103 -16.39 23.42 -8.81
C SER A 103 -15.73 22.19 -8.14
N GLY A 104 -16.39 21.63 -7.13
CA GLY A 104 -15.91 20.47 -6.40
C GLY A 104 -16.92 20.01 -5.35
N ILE A 105 -16.68 18.83 -4.77
CA ILE A 105 -17.49 18.25 -3.70
C ILE A 105 -16.55 17.74 -2.62
N VAL A 106 -16.87 17.99 -1.36
CA VAL A 106 -16.10 17.46 -0.23
C VAL A 106 -16.98 17.04 0.95
N SER A 107 -16.57 15.99 1.66
CA SER A 107 -17.24 15.45 2.85
C SER A 107 -16.55 15.82 4.17
N ASP A 108 -15.34 16.38 4.12
CA ASP A 108 -14.53 16.80 5.27
C ASP A 108 -14.19 18.29 5.17
N ALA A 109 -14.66 19.08 6.13
CA ALA A 109 -14.51 20.54 6.08
C ALA A 109 -13.06 21.02 6.15
N ARG A 110 -12.14 20.23 6.74
CA ARG A 110 -10.70 20.53 6.74
C ARG A 110 -10.16 20.68 5.32
N TYR A 111 -10.82 19.97 4.42
CA TYR A 111 -10.56 19.87 3.02
C TYR A 111 -11.60 20.62 2.18
N ALA A 112 -12.17 21.73 2.66
CA ALA A 112 -12.98 22.61 1.81
C ALA A 112 -12.14 23.75 1.23
N ILE A 113 -12.49 24.20 0.03
CA ILE A 113 -11.96 25.39 -0.65
C ILE A 113 -13.08 26.24 -1.27
N PRO A 114 -12.75 27.45 -1.74
CA PRO A 114 -13.70 28.26 -2.50
C PRO A 114 -14.27 27.52 -3.72
N GLY A 115 -15.60 27.42 -3.79
CA GLY A 115 -16.32 26.77 -4.89
C GLY A 115 -16.82 25.35 -4.61
N ASP A 116 -16.40 24.73 -3.49
CA ASP A 116 -16.84 23.37 -3.16
C ASP A 116 -18.29 23.33 -2.64
N LEU A 117 -18.96 22.22 -2.94
CA LEU A 117 -20.13 21.73 -2.24
C LEU A 117 -19.71 20.91 -1.01
N PHE A 118 -20.08 21.34 0.19
CA PHE A 118 -19.81 20.59 1.41
C PHE A 118 -20.95 19.62 1.76
N VAL A 119 -20.65 18.32 1.88
CA VAL A 119 -21.62 17.28 2.25
C VAL A 119 -21.44 16.88 3.71
N CYS A 120 -22.44 17.14 4.55
CA CYS A 120 -22.41 16.82 5.97
C CYS A 120 -22.59 15.31 6.19
N VAL A 121 -21.49 14.59 6.41
CA VAL A 121 -21.54 13.16 6.71
C VAL A 121 -21.53 12.93 8.22
N ASP A 122 -22.52 12.19 8.74
CA ASP A 122 -22.56 11.79 10.15
C ASP A 122 -21.74 10.51 10.37
N ASN A 123 -20.51 10.65 10.83
CA ASN A 123 -19.62 9.56 11.24
C ASN A 123 -19.59 9.35 12.75
N SER A 124 -20.56 9.87 13.52
CA SER A 124 -20.59 9.71 14.99
C SER A 124 -20.66 8.27 15.50
N SER A 125 -20.96 7.32 14.62
CA SER A 125 -21.00 5.88 14.87
C SER A 125 -19.79 5.12 14.33
N ASP A 126 -18.81 5.81 13.74
CA ASP A 126 -17.55 5.21 13.30
C ASP A 126 -16.58 5.12 14.49
N ASP A 127 -16.01 3.93 14.71
CA ASP A 127 -15.11 3.69 15.83
C ASP A 127 -13.71 4.32 15.62
N GLN A 128 -13.32 4.61 14.37
CA GLN A 128 -12.01 5.14 14.03
C GLN A 128 -11.97 6.67 13.97
N ASP A 129 -13.03 7.29 13.45
CA ASP A 129 -13.15 8.76 13.34
C ASP A 129 -14.57 9.24 13.68
N PRO A 130 -14.95 9.22 14.98
CA PRO A 130 -16.29 9.60 15.41
C PRO A 130 -16.49 11.11 15.29
N HIS A 131 -17.06 11.55 14.16
CA HIS A 131 -17.26 12.97 13.86
C HIS A 131 -18.59 13.24 13.14
N ASP A 132 -19.25 14.35 13.46
CA ASP A 132 -20.49 14.76 12.78
C ASP A 132 -20.20 15.98 11.91
N GLY A 133 -20.10 15.79 10.59
CA GLY A 133 -19.77 16.86 9.64
C GLY A 133 -20.78 18.01 9.63
N HIS A 134 -21.99 17.82 10.18
CA HIS A 134 -22.95 18.92 10.35
C HIS A 134 -22.47 20.00 11.34
N ASP A 135 -21.53 19.67 12.23
CA ASP A 135 -20.96 20.61 13.18
C ASP A 135 -19.88 21.51 12.52
N ASP A 136 -19.38 21.13 11.34
CA ASP A 136 -18.32 21.85 10.63
C ASP A 136 -18.82 22.82 9.55
N VAL A 137 -20.14 22.93 9.36
CA VAL A 137 -20.74 23.76 8.30
C VAL A 137 -20.20 25.19 8.33
N SER A 138 -20.02 25.76 9.52
CA SER A 138 -19.48 27.12 9.65
C SER A 138 -18.00 27.20 9.25
N ASP A 139 -17.19 26.16 9.47
CA ASP A 139 -15.79 26.12 9.02
C ASP A 139 -15.75 26.02 7.49
N ALA A 140 -16.48 25.04 6.92
CA ALA A 140 -16.57 24.82 5.49
C ALA A 140 -17.01 26.09 4.73
N ILE A 141 -18.06 26.78 5.19
CA ILE A 141 -18.54 27.99 4.52
C ILE A 141 -17.66 29.21 4.85
N ALA A 142 -17.52 29.56 6.13
CA ALA A 142 -16.99 30.88 6.50
C ALA A 142 -15.45 30.95 6.48
N LEU A 143 -14.76 29.85 6.79
CA LEU A 143 -13.29 29.82 6.83
C LEU A 143 -12.70 29.28 5.53
N ARG A 144 -13.39 28.34 4.88
CA ARG A 144 -12.89 27.59 3.72
C ARG A 144 -13.50 28.00 2.39
N GLY A 145 -14.67 28.63 2.39
CA GLY A 145 -15.28 29.22 1.19
C GLY A 145 -16.16 28.28 0.37
N ALA A 146 -16.57 27.13 0.92
CA ALA A 146 -17.59 26.31 0.27
C ALA A 146 -18.83 27.17 -0.04
N VAL A 147 -19.45 26.93 -1.19
CA VAL A 147 -20.51 27.79 -1.74
C VAL A 147 -21.90 27.26 -1.46
N ALA A 148 -22.02 25.97 -1.10
CA ALA A 148 -23.27 25.32 -0.77
C ALA A 148 -23.06 24.13 0.19
N VAL A 149 -24.15 23.67 0.81
CA VAL A 149 -24.14 22.58 1.80
C VAL A 149 -25.17 21.51 1.46
N VAL A 150 -24.85 20.24 1.68
CA VAL A 150 -25.81 19.13 1.70
C VAL A 150 -25.91 18.58 3.11
N SER A 151 -27.14 18.38 3.61
CA SER A 151 -27.38 18.03 5.01
C SER A 151 -28.55 17.06 5.18
N GLU A 152 -28.51 16.23 6.23
CA GLU A 152 -29.67 15.41 6.64
C GLU A 152 -30.65 16.19 7.55
N ARG A 153 -30.23 17.33 8.11
CA ARG A 153 -31.00 18.13 9.08
C ARG A 153 -31.10 19.61 8.73
N GLU A 154 -32.24 20.21 9.05
CA GLU A 154 -32.46 21.66 8.91
C GLU A 154 -31.92 22.46 10.11
N ASP A 155 -32.20 21.96 11.32
CA ASP A 155 -31.97 22.70 12.56
C ASP A 155 -30.47 22.91 12.81
N GLY A 156 -30.06 24.16 13.04
CA GLY A 156 -28.67 24.55 13.30
C GLY A 156 -27.80 24.70 12.05
N VAL A 157 -28.06 23.91 10.99
CA VAL A 157 -27.26 23.94 9.75
C VAL A 157 -27.50 25.21 8.95
N ALA A 158 -28.76 25.63 8.77
CA ALA A 158 -29.09 26.85 8.02
C ALA A 158 -28.47 28.12 8.66
N GLU A 159 -28.43 28.19 10.00
CA GLU A 159 -27.80 29.30 10.70
C GLU A 159 -26.28 29.30 10.50
N ASN A 160 -25.65 28.12 10.55
CA ASN A 160 -24.21 27.96 10.35
C ASN A 160 -23.78 28.16 8.89
N ALA A 161 -24.65 27.89 7.93
CA ALA A 161 -24.41 28.13 6.51
C ALA A 161 -24.43 29.62 6.15
N ASN A 162 -24.92 30.49 7.04
CA ASN A 162 -24.85 31.95 6.93
C ASN A 162 -25.33 32.49 5.56
N GLY A 163 -26.44 31.95 5.05
CA GLY A 163 -27.05 32.35 3.78
C GLY A 163 -26.50 31.63 2.54
N ALA A 164 -25.56 30.69 2.70
CA ALA A 164 -25.22 29.75 1.63
C ALA A 164 -26.37 28.74 1.42
N PRO A 165 -26.68 28.35 0.17
CA PRO A 165 -27.68 27.34 -0.14
C PRO A 165 -27.47 26.03 0.62
N VAL A 166 -28.57 25.47 1.14
CA VAL A 166 -28.57 24.15 1.78
C VAL A 166 -29.57 23.21 1.10
N ALA A 167 -29.07 22.10 0.59
CA ALA A 167 -29.85 20.96 0.10
C ALA A 167 -30.09 19.96 1.23
N VAL A 168 -31.33 19.82 1.68
CA VAL A 168 -31.71 18.86 2.73
C VAL A 168 -32.14 17.56 2.09
N VAL A 169 -31.49 16.45 2.45
CA VAL A 169 -31.72 15.12 1.89
C VAL A 169 -32.08 14.10 2.97
N LYS A 170 -32.55 12.92 2.57
CA LYS A 170 -32.88 11.85 3.52
C LYS A 170 -31.66 11.16 4.11
N SER A 171 -30.59 11.04 3.32
CA SER A 171 -29.33 10.48 3.77
C SER A 171 -28.19 11.06 2.95
N THR A 172 -27.19 11.67 3.60
CA THR A 172 -25.99 12.20 2.95
C THR A 172 -25.06 11.06 2.55
N LYS A 173 -24.85 10.06 3.43
CA LYS A 173 -24.10 8.84 3.09
C LYS A 173 -24.67 8.11 1.87
N GLY A 174 -26.00 7.97 1.81
CA GLY A 174 -26.67 7.24 0.72
C GLY A 174 -26.65 7.94 -0.65
N ILE A 175 -26.28 9.22 -0.71
CA ILE A 175 -26.18 9.98 -1.96
C ILE A 175 -24.74 10.31 -2.36
N LEU A 176 -23.78 10.15 -1.44
CA LEU A 176 -22.41 10.65 -1.55
C LEU A 176 -21.71 10.15 -2.85
N GLY A 177 -21.80 8.86 -3.14
CA GLY A 177 -21.27 8.31 -4.39
C GLY A 177 -22.05 8.73 -5.64
N LYS A 178 -23.37 8.93 -5.53
CA LYS A 178 -24.23 9.30 -6.67
C LYS A 178 -24.02 10.74 -7.11
N ILE A 179 -23.91 11.66 -6.14
CA ILE A 179 -23.65 13.06 -6.43
C ILE A 179 -22.23 13.25 -6.99
N GLY A 180 -21.25 12.53 -6.43
CA GLY A 180 -19.90 12.48 -7.00
C GLY A 180 -19.91 11.96 -8.43
N LYS A 181 -20.60 10.83 -8.68
CA LYS A 181 -20.73 10.25 -10.02
C LYS A 181 -21.33 11.23 -11.03
N ALA A 182 -22.37 11.97 -10.66
CA ALA A 182 -22.97 12.97 -11.54
C ALA A 182 -22.04 14.16 -11.78
N PHE A 183 -21.37 14.64 -10.73
CA PHE A 183 -20.47 15.79 -10.81
C PHE A 183 -19.23 15.49 -11.68
N TYR A 184 -18.66 14.30 -11.55
CA TYR A 184 -17.49 13.85 -12.30
C TYR A 184 -17.83 13.09 -13.60
N GLU A 185 -19.07 13.22 -14.11
CA GLU A 185 -19.54 12.65 -15.39
C GLU A 185 -19.39 11.13 -15.55
N ASP A 186 -19.74 10.37 -14.52
CA ASP A 186 -19.61 8.91 -14.50
C ASP A 186 -18.20 8.44 -14.94
N PRO A 187 -17.16 8.73 -14.14
CA PRO A 187 -15.79 8.40 -14.51
C PRO A 187 -15.61 6.89 -14.70
N SER A 188 -16.31 6.09 -13.90
CA SER A 188 -16.32 4.63 -14.04
C SER A 188 -16.91 4.14 -15.36
N GLY A 189 -17.81 4.89 -16.00
CA GLY A 189 -18.36 4.58 -17.32
C GLY A 189 -17.40 4.88 -18.47
N LYS A 190 -16.34 5.65 -18.23
CA LYS A 190 -15.29 6.00 -19.20
C LYS A 190 -14.09 5.04 -19.15
N LEU A 191 -14.07 4.11 -18.20
CA LEU A 191 -12.96 3.19 -17.91
C LEU A 191 -13.40 1.74 -18.03
N VAL A 192 -12.49 0.84 -18.44
CA VAL A 192 -12.64 -0.60 -18.20
C VAL A 192 -12.22 -0.90 -16.76
N ILE A 193 -13.14 -1.36 -15.91
CA ILE A 193 -12.87 -1.57 -14.48
C ILE A 193 -12.87 -3.04 -14.11
N ALA A 194 -11.75 -3.50 -13.53
CA ALA A 194 -11.62 -4.80 -12.88
C ALA A 194 -11.63 -4.64 -11.35
N GLY A 195 -12.76 -4.94 -10.71
CA GLY A 195 -12.91 -4.90 -9.25
C GLY A 195 -12.49 -6.21 -8.60
N VAL A 196 -11.47 -6.18 -7.73
CA VAL A 196 -10.96 -7.37 -7.04
C VAL A 196 -11.56 -7.48 -5.64
N LEU A 197 -12.35 -8.54 -5.44
CA LEU A 197 -13.08 -8.87 -4.23
C LEU A 197 -12.49 -10.12 -3.55
N GLY A 198 -12.33 -10.08 -2.24
CA GLY A 198 -11.98 -11.25 -1.43
C GLY A 198 -11.25 -10.88 -0.15
N HIS A 199 -10.97 -11.84 0.72
CA HIS A 199 -10.34 -11.54 2.01
C HIS A 199 -8.84 -11.24 1.85
N ARG A 200 -8.11 -12.06 1.08
CA ARG A 200 -6.65 -11.92 0.84
C ARG A 200 -6.29 -11.80 -0.64
N GLY A 201 -5.12 -11.23 -0.92
CA GLY A 201 -4.50 -11.19 -2.27
C GLY A 201 -5.07 -10.13 -3.22
N LYS A 202 -5.91 -9.22 -2.72
CA LYS A 202 -6.58 -8.19 -3.54
C LYS A 202 -5.58 -7.23 -4.18
N ASP A 203 -4.77 -6.57 -3.37
CA ASP A 203 -3.73 -5.62 -3.78
C ASP A 203 -2.75 -6.22 -4.81
N THR A 204 -2.19 -7.40 -4.52
CA THR A 204 -1.32 -8.12 -5.48
C THR A 204 -2.03 -8.43 -6.79
N THR A 205 -3.28 -8.90 -6.74
CA THR A 205 -4.06 -9.21 -7.95
C THR A 205 -4.38 -7.95 -8.75
N CYS A 206 -4.70 -6.83 -8.10
CA CYS A 206 -4.91 -5.54 -8.76
C CYS A 206 -3.67 -5.10 -9.57
N ASN A 207 -2.49 -5.17 -8.95
CA ASN A 207 -1.23 -4.79 -9.60
C ASN A 207 -0.85 -5.72 -10.77
N LEU A 208 -1.13 -7.02 -10.64
CA LEU A 208 -0.96 -7.98 -11.73
C LEU A 208 -1.93 -7.71 -12.90
N ILE A 209 -3.19 -7.38 -12.62
CA ILE A 209 -4.18 -7.02 -13.65
C ILE A 209 -3.78 -5.72 -14.35
N LYS A 210 -3.34 -4.69 -13.59
CA LYS A 210 -2.78 -3.46 -14.16
C LYS A 210 -1.66 -3.76 -15.16
N SER A 211 -0.72 -4.63 -14.78
CA SER A 211 0.40 -5.03 -15.66
C SER A 211 -0.06 -5.74 -16.94
N ILE A 212 -1.17 -6.48 -16.90
CA ILE A 212 -1.81 -7.07 -18.08
C ILE A 212 -2.41 -5.99 -18.98
N PHE A 213 -3.09 -5.00 -18.41
CA PHE A 213 -3.66 -3.87 -19.17
C PHE A 213 -2.57 -3.09 -19.90
N GLU A 214 -1.47 -2.76 -19.22
CA GLU A 214 -0.31 -2.07 -19.82
C GLU A 214 0.32 -2.85 -20.99
N ALA A 215 0.43 -4.18 -20.87
CA ALA A 215 0.99 -5.01 -21.93
C ALA A 215 0.07 -5.09 -23.15
N SER A 216 -1.25 -5.04 -22.92
CA SER A 216 -2.24 -5.02 -24.00
C SER A 216 -2.14 -3.74 -24.84
N GLU A 217 -1.90 -2.59 -24.20
CA GLU A 217 -1.78 -1.27 -24.84
C GLU A 217 -0.56 -1.18 -25.79
N ARG A 218 0.60 -1.70 -25.36
CA ARG A 218 1.84 -1.64 -26.16
C ARG A 218 1.79 -2.46 -27.46
N THR A 219 0.99 -3.51 -27.48
CA THR A 219 0.87 -4.39 -28.66
C THR A 219 0.04 -3.72 -29.77
N LEU A 220 -0.93 -2.87 -29.41
CA LEU A 220 -1.70 -2.10 -30.37
C LEU A 220 -0.82 -1.06 -31.09
N LYS A 221 0.09 -0.37 -30.36
CA LYS A 221 1.04 0.59 -30.94
C LYS A 221 2.02 -0.05 -31.94
N LYS A 222 2.61 -1.21 -31.63
CA LYS A 222 3.54 -1.90 -32.54
C LYS A 222 2.91 -2.30 -33.88
N ASN A 223 1.64 -2.69 -33.87
CA ASN A 223 0.95 -3.10 -35.09
C ASN A 223 0.46 -1.91 -35.94
N GLY A 224 0.29 -0.71 -35.34
CA GLY A 224 -0.02 0.53 -36.06
C GLY A 224 1.18 1.13 -36.79
N ALA A 225 2.38 1.01 -36.21
CA ALA A 225 3.62 1.53 -36.81
C ALA A 225 4.12 0.73 -38.04
N ASP A 226 3.80 -0.58 -38.12
CA ASP A 226 4.21 -1.45 -39.24
C ASP A 226 3.26 -1.40 -40.45
N ASP A 227 2.12 -0.69 -40.36
CA ASP A 227 1.14 -0.54 -41.47
C ASP A 227 1.30 0.80 -42.23
N GLN A 228 2.44 1.47 -42.10
CA GLN A 228 2.86 2.49 -43.07
C GLN A 228 3.27 1.78 -44.37
N SER A 229 2.25 1.51 -45.20
CA SER A 229 2.42 1.14 -46.60
C SER A 229 3.33 2.13 -47.31
N GLU A 230 4.29 1.59 -48.06
CA GLU A 230 5.10 2.27 -49.07
C GLU A 230 4.21 2.96 -50.13
N ASP A 231 3.64 4.11 -49.83
CA ASP A 231 3.08 5.02 -50.83
C ASP A 231 3.73 6.40 -50.61
N GLU A 232 4.82 6.63 -51.34
CA GLU A 232 5.36 7.96 -51.60
C GLU A 232 4.31 8.78 -52.35
N ASP A 233 4.15 10.05 -51.95
CA ASP A 233 3.34 11.12 -52.55
C ASP A 233 1.95 11.33 -51.91
N ASP A 234 1.90 11.99 -50.75
CA ASP A 234 0.89 13.02 -50.42
C ASP A 234 1.39 13.84 -49.19
N GLU A 235 2.17 14.89 -49.46
CA GLU A 235 2.34 16.02 -48.52
C GLU A 235 1.04 16.83 -48.57
N ASP A 236 0.29 16.88 -47.45
CA ASP A 236 -0.63 17.96 -47.01
C ASP A 236 -1.93 17.42 -46.36
N GLU A 237 -1.90 17.08 -45.07
CA GLU A 237 -2.95 17.46 -44.12
C GLU A 237 -2.41 17.26 -42.69
N TYR A 238 -2.36 18.33 -41.90
CA TYR A 238 -2.16 18.27 -40.46
C TYR A 238 -3.37 17.51 -39.87
N GLY A 239 -3.25 16.20 -39.75
CA GLY A 239 -4.10 15.40 -38.88
C GLY A 239 -3.40 15.29 -37.54
N ASP A 240 -4.04 15.81 -36.50
CA ASP A 240 -3.58 15.73 -35.12
C ASP A 240 -3.20 14.28 -34.78
N GLU A 241 -1.93 14.08 -34.41
CA GLU A 241 -1.38 12.82 -33.90
C GLU A 241 -1.88 12.56 -32.46
N ASP A 242 -3.17 12.73 -32.20
CA ASP A 242 -3.80 12.32 -30.93
C ASP A 242 -4.05 10.81 -30.96
N GLU A 243 -2.96 10.06 -31.10
CA GLU A 243 -2.93 8.62 -30.88
C GLU A 243 -3.02 8.41 -29.36
N TYR A 244 -4.24 8.53 -28.81
CA TYR A 244 -4.54 8.36 -27.38
C TYR A 244 -3.74 7.17 -26.84
N SER A 245 -2.70 7.48 -26.07
CA SER A 245 -1.99 6.48 -25.29
C SER A 245 -3.00 5.97 -24.26
N ASN A 246 -3.65 4.85 -24.53
CA ASN A 246 -4.41 4.16 -23.51
C ASN A 246 -3.42 3.84 -22.38
N ARG A 247 -3.70 4.31 -21.16
CA ARG A 247 -2.91 4.05 -19.94
C ARG A 247 -3.70 3.14 -18.99
N ALA A 248 -3.00 2.41 -18.13
CA ALA A 248 -3.61 1.61 -17.06
C ALA A 248 -3.45 2.26 -15.68
N GLY A 249 -4.48 2.13 -14.84
CA GLY A 249 -4.49 2.58 -13.45
C GLY A 249 -4.71 1.45 -12.45
N VAL A 250 -4.43 1.73 -11.18
CA VAL A 250 -4.73 0.84 -10.05
C VAL A 250 -5.14 1.63 -8.82
N VAL A 251 -6.15 1.14 -8.10
CA VAL A 251 -6.67 1.70 -6.85
C VAL A 251 -6.56 0.62 -5.78
N THR A 252 -5.65 0.75 -4.81
CA THR A 252 -5.49 -0.19 -3.69
C THR A 252 -5.29 0.54 -2.36
N SER A 253 -5.35 -0.22 -1.27
CA SER A 253 -4.98 0.25 0.07
C SER A 253 -3.52 0.71 0.18
N SER A 254 -2.65 0.27 -0.73
CA SER A 254 -1.25 0.70 -0.87
C SER A 254 -1.09 1.96 -1.74
N GLY A 255 -2.17 2.41 -2.37
CA GLY A 255 -2.22 3.69 -3.07
C GLY A 255 -2.94 3.62 -4.42
N TYR A 256 -2.92 4.76 -5.10
CA TYR A 256 -3.63 5.01 -6.34
C TYR A 256 -2.61 5.45 -7.38
N TYR A 257 -2.48 4.71 -8.49
CA TYR A 257 -1.42 4.95 -9.46
C TYR A 257 -1.94 4.85 -10.89
N VAL A 258 -1.38 5.67 -11.78
CA VAL A 258 -1.58 5.59 -13.24
C VAL A 258 -0.21 5.59 -13.90
N THR A 259 -0.08 4.82 -14.96
CA THR A 259 1.17 4.75 -15.71
C THR A 259 1.34 6.01 -16.57
N PRO A 260 2.47 6.75 -16.46
CA PRO A 260 2.69 7.96 -17.25
C PRO A 260 2.83 7.66 -18.73
N GLU A 261 2.55 8.68 -19.52
CA GLU A 261 3.06 8.76 -20.87
C GLU A 261 4.55 9.05 -20.85
N ILE A 262 5.28 8.28 -21.64
CA ILE A 262 6.72 8.39 -21.77
C ILE A 262 6.98 8.83 -23.20
N SER A 263 7.62 9.99 -23.37
CA SER A 263 8.07 10.44 -24.69
C SER A 263 9.21 9.54 -25.21
N GLU A 264 9.42 9.49 -26.53
CA GLU A 264 10.55 8.71 -27.09
C GLU A 264 11.92 9.19 -26.56
N GLU A 265 12.05 10.49 -26.22
CA GLU A 265 13.28 11.04 -25.64
C GLU A 265 13.50 10.59 -24.19
N ASP A 266 12.42 10.43 -23.41
CA ASP A 266 12.47 9.94 -22.02
C ASP A 266 12.79 8.44 -21.94
N LEU A 267 12.41 7.65 -22.96
CA LEU A 267 12.70 6.21 -23.02
C LEU A 267 14.21 5.93 -22.93
N ASP A 268 15.07 6.78 -23.49
CA ASP A 268 16.53 6.57 -23.43
C ASP A 268 17.12 6.83 -22.02
N GLU A 269 16.37 7.54 -21.16
CA GLU A 269 16.78 7.93 -19.80
C GLU A 269 16.18 7.07 -18.69
N ILE A 270 15.09 6.36 -18.99
CA ILE A 270 14.40 5.49 -18.04
C ILE A 270 15.26 4.25 -17.77
N PRO A 271 15.25 3.68 -16.55
CA PRO A 271 15.87 2.38 -16.30
C PRO A 271 15.07 1.28 -16.99
N HIS A 272 15.71 0.33 -17.67
CA HIS A 272 15.05 -0.80 -18.33
C HIS A 272 15.45 -2.13 -17.69
N SER A 273 14.55 -3.11 -17.68
CA SER A 273 14.90 -4.49 -17.37
C SER A 273 15.52 -5.19 -18.59
N CYS A 274 16.67 -5.85 -18.40
CA CYS A 274 17.25 -6.74 -19.40
C CYS A 274 16.40 -8.01 -19.54
N ALA A 275 15.80 -8.24 -20.72
CA ALA A 275 14.97 -9.42 -20.96
C ALA A 275 15.69 -10.78 -20.76
N GLU A 276 17.03 -10.79 -20.81
CA GLU A 276 17.81 -12.04 -20.71
C GLU A 276 18.25 -12.36 -19.26
N CYS A 277 18.43 -11.34 -18.42
CA CYS A 277 18.96 -11.54 -17.06
C CYS A 277 18.30 -10.68 -15.96
N GLY A 278 17.25 -9.93 -16.29
CA GLY A 278 16.50 -9.07 -15.37
C GLY A 278 17.25 -7.83 -14.87
N ALA A 279 18.51 -7.61 -15.28
CA ALA A 279 19.30 -6.51 -14.76
C ALA A 279 18.76 -5.15 -15.22
N THR A 280 18.63 -4.21 -14.29
CA THR A 280 18.27 -2.83 -14.58
C THR A 280 19.41 -2.13 -15.33
N CYS A 281 19.16 -1.70 -16.57
CA CYS A 281 20.09 -1.06 -17.48
C CYS A 281 19.47 0.24 -18.02
N ILE A 282 20.19 1.35 -18.02
CA ILE A 282 19.69 2.61 -18.63
C ILE A 282 20.19 2.67 -20.08
N PRO A 283 19.34 2.70 -21.11
CA PRO A 283 19.73 2.57 -22.53
C PRO A 283 20.89 3.48 -22.94
N LYS A 284 20.90 4.73 -22.46
CA LYS A 284 22.00 5.69 -22.71
C LYS A 284 23.37 5.21 -22.20
N ASP A 285 23.41 4.47 -21.10
CA ASP A 285 24.64 3.93 -20.51
C ASP A 285 25.12 2.63 -21.19
N VAL A 286 24.23 1.97 -21.93
CA VAL A 286 24.53 0.72 -22.64
C VAL A 286 25.03 0.97 -24.07
N ARG A 287 24.82 2.16 -24.62
CA ARG A 287 25.35 2.59 -25.92
C ARG A 287 26.85 2.91 -25.78
N THR A 288 27.69 2.26 -26.59
CA THR A 288 29.13 2.55 -26.58
C THR A 288 29.46 3.92 -27.21
N GLU A 289 30.51 4.60 -26.72
CA GLU A 289 30.98 5.93 -27.17
C GLU A 289 31.36 6.06 -28.67
N MET A 290 31.20 5.00 -29.48
CA MET A 290 31.40 5.08 -30.93
C MET A 290 30.04 5.12 -31.61
N GLY A 291 29.64 6.31 -32.07
CA GLY A 291 28.34 6.61 -32.70
C GLY A 291 27.99 5.79 -33.95
N SER A 292 27.77 4.49 -33.77
CA SER A 292 27.02 3.60 -34.67
C SER A 292 25.93 2.91 -33.86
N SER A 293 24.69 3.09 -34.30
CA SER A 293 23.41 2.82 -33.66
C SER A 293 23.04 1.35 -33.36
N ASP A 294 23.94 0.38 -33.49
CA ASP A 294 23.45 -0.99 -33.78
C ASP A 294 23.80 -2.07 -32.73
N PHE A 295 24.47 -1.76 -31.61
CA PHE A 295 24.77 -2.79 -30.59
C PHE A 295 24.61 -2.27 -29.16
N ILE A 296 23.59 -2.80 -28.48
CA ILE A 296 23.30 -2.62 -27.05
C ILE A 296 23.78 -3.91 -26.36
N SER A 297 24.78 -3.83 -25.47
CA SER A 297 25.30 -5.01 -24.78
C SER A 297 25.13 -4.98 -23.27
N CYS A 298 24.53 -6.01 -22.65
CA CYS A 298 24.18 -5.92 -21.22
C CYS A 298 25.45 -5.88 -20.37
N PRO A 299 25.66 -4.86 -19.52
CA PRO A 299 26.86 -4.79 -18.69
C PRO A 299 26.88 -5.90 -17.63
N SER A 300 25.71 -6.47 -17.31
CA SER A 300 25.57 -7.54 -16.31
C SER A 300 25.83 -8.94 -16.90
N CYS A 301 25.12 -9.32 -17.98
CA CYS A 301 25.23 -10.67 -18.57
C CYS A 301 26.01 -10.76 -19.89
N GLY A 302 26.31 -9.63 -20.54
CA GLY A 302 27.03 -9.60 -21.82
C GLY A 302 26.20 -9.96 -23.05
N ALA A 303 24.87 -9.98 -22.95
CA ALA A 303 23.96 -10.15 -24.10
C ALA A 303 24.31 -9.19 -25.24
N GLU A 304 24.45 -9.65 -26.48
CA GLU A 304 24.80 -8.80 -27.65
C GLU A 304 23.59 -8.09 -28.27
N GLU A 305 22.38 -8.57 -28.02
CA GLU A 305 21.09 -7.94 -28.35
C GLU A 305 20.26 -7.84 -27.07
N ILE A 306 20.25 -6.67 -26.43
CA ILE A 306 19.33 -6.46 -25.30
C ILE A 306 18.00 -5.91 -25.81
N HIS A 307 16.94 -6.69 -25.59
CA HIS A 307 15.60 -6.13 -25.49
C HIS A 307 15.46 -5.52 -24.10
N LEU A 308 15.48 -4.18 -24.06
CA LEU A 308 15.34 -3.39 -22.85
C LEU A 308 13.87 -2.97 -22.72
N ASP A 309 13.21 -3.35 -21.63
CA ASP A 309 11.85 -2.90 -21.34
C ASP A 309 11.85 -1.77 -20.29
N PRO A 310 11.27 -0.59 -20.56
CA PRO A 310 11.34 0.55 -19.64
C PRO A 310 10.60 0.22 -18.34
N ILE A 311 11.29 0.42 -17.22
CA ILE A 311 10.74 0.44 -15.87
C ILE A 311 10.12 1.81 -15.70
N VAL A 312 8.86 1.91 -16.10
CA VAL A 312 8.12 3.16 -16.09
C VAL A 312 7.84 3.55 -14.63
N PRO A 313 8.32 4.72 -14.15
CA PRO A 313 7.95 5.19 -12.82
C PRO A 313 6.45 5.45 -12.79
N GLU A 314 5.74 4.89 -11.81
CA GLU A 314 4.30 5.08 -11.68
C GLU A 314 3.99 6.50 -11.19
N MET A 315 2.96 7.14 -11.75
CA MET A 315 2.47 8.41 -11.23
C MET A 315 1.41 8.14 -10.19
N LYS A 316 1.69 8.55 -8.94
CA LYS A 316 0.69 8.49 -7.88
C LYS A 316 -0.43 9.48 -8.20
N ILE A 317 -1.67 9.01 -8.22
CA ILE A 317 -2.85 9.84 -8.37
C ILE A 317 -3.26 10.33 -6.98
N THR A 318 -3.55 11.62 -6.89
CA THR A 318 -4.12 12.20 -5.68
C THR A 318 -5.57 11.75 -5.54
N GLN A 319 -6.13 11.81 -4.33
CA GLN A 319 -7.54 11.52 -4.11
C GLN A 319 -8.51 12.45 -4.88
N HIS A 320 -8.03 13.53 -5.49
CA HIS A 320 -8.81 14.48 -6.32
C HIS A 320 -8.68 14.20 -7.80
N GLY A 321 -7.91 13.18 -8.12
CA GLY A 321 -7.71 12.75 -9.47
C GLY A 321 -6.54 13.38 -10.23
N GLY A 322 -5.97 14.49 -9.75
CA GLY A 322 -4.74 15.02 -10.33
C GLY A 322 -3.53 14.09 -10.12
N VAL A 323 -2.52 14.18 -11.00
CA VAL A 323 -1.20 13.56 -10.78
C VAL A 323 -0.52 14.24 -9.59
N TRP A 324 0.00 13.45 -8.65
CA TRP A 324 0.82 13.95 -7.56
C TRP A 324 2.16 14.43 -8.10
N ILE A 325 2.38 15.74 -8.07
CA ILE A 325 3.65 16.38 -8.38
C ILE A 325 4.23 16.86 -7.05
N PRO A 326 5.40 16.37 -6.61
CA PRO A 326 6.03 16.87 -5.39
C PRO A 326 6.49 18.33 -5.60
N GLU A 327 5.74 19.30 -5.08
CA GLU A 327 6.20 20.69 -4.97
C GLU A 327 6.52 21.07 -3.51
N GLU A 328 7.82 21.28 -3.29
CA GLU A 328 8.55 22.09 -2.30
C GLU A 328 7.86 22.59 -1.00
N GLN A 329 8.01 21.79 0.06
CA GLN A 329 8.88 22.18 1.18
C GLN A 329 9.76 20.98 1.56
N ASP A 330 10.72 20.68 0.68
CA ASP A 330 11.78 19.72 0.97
C ASP A 330 12.91 20.43 1.74
N LEU A 331 13.15 19.98 2.97
CA LEU A 331 14.19 20.50 3.87
C LEU A 331 15.63 20.15 3.43
N THR A 332 15.83 19.60 2.22
CA THR A 332 17.14 19.18 1.70
C THR A 332 17.75 20.12 0.63
N GLU A 333 17.26 21.36 0.52
CA GLU A 333 17.78 22.41 -0.38
C GLU A 333 19.33 22.45 -0.43
N GLY A 334 19.91 22.00 -1.56
CA GLY A 334 21.37 21.95 -1.76
C GLY A 334 21.94 20.82 -2.64
N ARG A 335 21.14 19.91 -3.22
CA ARG A 335 21.62 18.87 -4.17
C ARG A 335 20.97 19.07 -5.55
N ALA A 336 21.78 19.03 -6.61
CA ALA A 336 21.41 19.46 -7.95
C ALA A 336 20.90 18.34 -8.87
N CYS A 337 19.74 18.53 -9.50
CA CYS A 337 19.31 18.18 -10.88
C CYS A 337 17.78 18.45 -11.03
N SER A 338 17.17 18.64 -12.21
CA SER A 338 17.23 19.77 -13.15
C SER A 338 16.04 19.69 -14.16
N ALA A 339 14.97 20.49 -13.95
CA ALA A 339 14.02 21.14 -14.93
C ALA A 339 13.15 20.27 -15.92
N PRO A 340 12.21 20.82 -16.75
CA PRO A 340 10.94 21.57 -16.50
C PRO A 340 9.71 21.27 -17.46
N GLY A 341 8.44 21.48 -17.01
CA GLY A 341 7.36 22.14 -17.81
C GLY A 341 6.07 21.39 -18.33
N TRP A 342 4.89 21.99 -18.04
CA TRP A 342 3.50 21.90 -18.64
C TRP A 342 2.66 20.62 -18.30
N LEU A 343 1.38 20.58 -17.87
CA LEU A 343 0.18 21.45 -17.73
C LEU A 343 -0.70 20.91 -16.55
N ALA A 344 -1.49 21.76 -15.86
CA ALA A 344 -2.34 21.45 -14.69
C ALA A 344 -3.82 21.88 -14.96
N PRO A 345 -4.88 21.37 -14.26
CA PRO A 345 -5.08 21.61 -12.81
C PRO A 345 -5.75 20.45 -12.01
N TYR A 346 -5.16 20.07 -10.88
CA TYR A 346 -5.87 19.86 -9.59
C TYR A 346 -4.76 19.81 -8.53
N GLN A 347 -4.28 21.01 -8.16
CA GLN A 347 -3.12 21.22 -7.28
C GLN A 347 -3.35 20.64 -5.87
N GLY A 348 -2.81 19.45 -5.59
CA GLY A 348 -2.29 19.04 -4.27
C GLY A 348 -3.15 19.38 -3.05
N LYS A 349 -4.48 19.36 -3.21
CA LYS A 349 -5.37 20.14 -2.33
C LYS A 349 -5.57 19.50 -0.96
N TYR A 350 -5.64 18.17 -0.89
CA TYR A 350 -5.98 17.44 0.35
C TYR A 350 -5.24 16.09 0.47
N GLU A 351 -4.97 15.64 1.70
CA GLU A 351 -4.10 14.49 2.05
C GLU A 351 -4.64 13.12 1.60
N ILE A 352 -3.74 12.23 1.15
CA ILE A 352 -4.06 10.84 0.82
C ILE A 352 -4.66 10.15 2.06
N PRO A 353 -5.86 9.54 1.95
CA PRO A 353 -6.40 8.75 3.05
C PRO A 353 -5.46 7.60 3.37
N GLU A 354 -5.13 7.41 4.65
CA GLU A 354 -4.40 6.23 5.11
C GLU A 354 -5.28 4.96 5.11
N SER A 355 -6.56 5.10 4.75
CA SER A 355 -7.60 4.08 4.78
C SER A 355 -8.30 3.90 3.41
N ALA A 356 -9.17 2.89 3.31
CA ALA A 356 -9.92 2.61 2.09
C ALA A 356 -10.83 3.81 1.70
N PRO A 357 -10.89 4.19 0.41
CA PRO A 357 -11.60 5.38 -0.03
C PRO A 357 -13.11 5.26 0.19
N ASP A 358 -13.75 6.39 0.53
CA ASP A 358 -15.20 6.48 0.64
C ASP A 358 -15.90 6.54 -0.72
N ALA A 359 -17.24 6.63 -0.72
CA ALA A 359 -18.03 6.63 -1.94
C ALA A 359 -17.75 7.83 -2.87
N LEU A 360 -17.42 9.00 -2.32
CA LEU A 360 -17.09 10.20 -3.10
C LEU A 360 -15.64 10.13 -3.60
N GLN A 361 -14.71 9.75 -2.73
CA GLN A 361 -13.30 9.62 -3.06
C GLN A 361 -13.07 8.61 -4.19
N ASN A 362 -13.82 7.51 -4.22
CA ASN A 362 -13.77 6.59 -5.37
C ASN A 362 -14.12 7.30 -6.70
N GLN A 363 -15.08 8.22 -6.72
CA GLN A 363 -15.42 8.97 -7.93
C GLN A 363 -14.31 9.97 -8.29
N GLN A 364 -13.76 10.67 -7.31
CA GLN A 364 -12.69 11.65 -7.48
C GLN A 364 -11.39 11.01 -8.02
N ILE A 365 -10.98 9.89 -7.42
CA ILE A 365 -9.81 9.12 -7.85
C ILE A 365 -9.99 8.66 -9.30
N LEU A 366 -11.14 8.05 -9.63
CA LEU A 366 -11.40 7.54 -10.98
C LEU A 366 -11.49 8.67 -12.02
N ALA A 367 -12.11 9.81 -11.68
CA ALA A 367 -12.15 10.98 -12.55
C ALA A 367 -10.74 11.44 -12.92
N GLY A 368 -9.87 11.49 -11.93
CA GLY A 368 -8.47 11.72 -12.18
C GLY A 368 -7.72 10.76 -13.05
N MET A 369 -8.03 9.47 -12.87
CA MET A 369 -7.44 8.46 -13.73
C MET A 369 -7.86 8.71 -15.18
N VAL A 370 -9.11 9.11 -15.43
CA VAL A 370 -9.58 9.54 -16.75
C VAL A 370 -8.82 10.78 -17.23
N ASP A 371 -8.69 11.82 -16.41
CA ASP A 371 -7.96 13.05 -16.76
C ASP A 371 -6.47 12.77 -17.04
N ALA A 372 -5.90 11.78 -16.34
CA ALA A 372 -4.56 11.28 -16.56
C ALA A 372 -4.46 10.31 -17.74
N GLY A 373 -5.50 10.16 -18.57
CA GLY A 373 -5.50 9.35 -19.79
C GLY A 373 -5.64 7.84 -19.58
N ALA A 374 -6.07 7.39 -18.39
CA ALA A 374 -6.33 5.99 -18.15
C ALA A 374 -7.54 5.51 -18.95
N SER A 375 -7.44 4.31 -19.51
CA SER A 375 -8.50 3.61 -20.23
C SER A 375 -9.00 2.37 -19.49
N ALA A 376 -8.19 1.83 -18.57
CA ALA A 376 -8.52 0.67 -17.77
C ALA A 376 -7.94 0.81 -16.35
N VAL A 377 -8.68 0.34 -15.33
CA VAL A 377 -8.29 0.45 -13.93
C VAL A 377 -8.61 -0.84 -13.18
N ALA A 378 -7.65 -1.33 -12.39
CA ALA A 378 -7.90 -2.38 -11.41
C ALA A 378 -8.21 -1.77 -10.04
N VAL A 379 -9.32 -2.13 -9.41
CA VAL A 379 -9.81 -1.53 -8.16
C VAL A 379 -9.90 -2.59 -7.06
N GLU A 380 -9.19 -2.39 -5.95
CA GLU A 380 -9.33 -3.20 -4.74
C GLU A 380 -10.68 -2.91 -4.07
N ILE A 381 -11.48 -3.96 -3.89
CA ILE A 381 -12.73 -3.88 -3.13
C ILE A 381 -12.44 -4.40 -1.72
N SER A 382 -12.13 -3.48 -0.80
CA SER A 382 -11.90 -3.82 0.61
C SER A 382 -13.17 -4.32 1.30
N ASP A 383 -13.01 -5.12 2.35
CA ASP A 383 -14.13 -5.63 3.14
C ASP A 383 -14.97 -4.47 3.70
N GLU A 384 -14.31 -3.39 4.13
CA GLU A 384 -14.95 -2.16 4.59
C GLU A 384 -15.73 -1.45 3.47
N SER A 385 -15.11 -1.26 2.30
CA SER A 385 -15.75 -0.60 1.15
C SER A 385 -17.00 -1.35 0.70
N LEU A 386 -16.94 -2.69 0.70
CA LEU A 386 -18.08 -3.55 0.37
C LEU A 386 -19.21 -3.45 1.42
N LEU A 387 -18.88 -3.52 2.71
CA LEU A 387 -19.86 -3.51 3.80
C LEU A 387 -20.50 -2.13 3.98
N LYS A 388 -19.74 -1.05 3.86
CA LYS A 388 -20.23 0.34 3.92
C LYS A 388 -20.87 0.82 2.62
N GLY A 389 -20.76 0.05 1.53
CA GLY A 389 -21.33 0.39 0.22
C GLY A 389 -20.59 1.52 -0.51
N HIS A 390 -19.32 1.76 -0.18
CA HIS A 390 -18.51 2.80 -0.82
C HIS A 390 -18.30 2.54 -2.32
N ILE A 391 -18.25 1.25 -2.71
CA ILE A 391 -18.08 0.86 -4.12
C ILE A 391 -19.40 0.84 -4.92
N ASP A 392 -20.56 0.98 -4.29
CA ASP A 392 -21.87 0.75 -4.93
C ASP A 392 -22.18 1.70 -6.11
N SER A 393 -21.47 2.83 -6.21
CA SER A 393 -21.64 3.81 -7.32
C SER A 393 -20.62 3.65 -8.45
N VAL A 394 -19.62 2.78 -8.29
CA VAL A 394 -18.61 2.48 -9.33
C VAL A 394 -19.15 1.41 -10.28
N ASN A 395 -19.20 1.71 -11.58
CA ASN A 395 -19.50 0.71 -12.60
C ASN A 395 -18.29 -0.24 -12.71
N VAL A 396 -18.52 -1.55 -12.56
CA VAL A 396 -17.46 -2.57 -12.70
C VAL A 396 -17.79 -3.45 -13.89
N ASP A 397 -16.80 -3.68 -14.76
CA ASP A 397 -16.93 -4.59 -15.90
C ASP A 397 -16.63 -6.02 -15.47
N ILE A 398 -15.60 -6.21 -14.64
CA ILE A 398 -15.17 -7.52 -14.20
C ILE A 398 -15.05 -7.54 -12.69
N ILE A 399 -15.77 -8.46 -12.04
CA ILE A 399 -15.55 -8.76 -10.61
C ILE A 399 -14.66 -9.99 -10.50
N VAL A 400 -13.52 -9.84 -9.84
CA VAL A 400 -12.54 -10.91 -9.61
C VAL A 400 -12.62 -11.36 -8.16
N PHE A 401 -13.11 -12.58 -7.94
CA PHE A 401 -13.19 -13.17 -6.61
C PHE A 401 -11.94 -13.99 -6.28
N THR A 402 -11.23 -13.64 -5.19
CA THR A 402 -10.02 -14.33 -4.74
C THR A 402 -10.30 -15.45 -3.74
N ASN A 403 -10.86 -15.12 -2.58
CA ASN A 403 -11.17 -16.05 -1.50
C ASN A 403 -12.14 -15.43 -0.49
N SER A 404 -12.85 -16.27 0.26
CA SER A 404 -13.72 -15.85 1.36
C SER A 404 -13.02 -15.88 2.73
N PRO A 405 -13.47 -15.08 3.70
CA PRO A 405 -13.07 -15.25 5.10
C PRO A 405 -13.46 -16.66 5.59
N ARG A 406 -12.55 -17.36 6.28
CA ARG A 406 -12.80 -18.72 6.80
C ARG A 406 -13.53 -18.67 8.15
N MET A 407 -14.64 -19.41 8.27
CA MET A 407 -15.35 -19.59 9.55
C MET A 407 -14.49 -20.38 10.56
N THR A 408 -14.58 -20.01 11.84
CA THR A 408 -14.05 -20.82 12.94
C THR A 408 -14.87 -22.11 13.05
N ALA A 409 -14.19 -23.23 13.27
CA ALA A 409 -14.90 -24.41 13.75
C ALA A 409 -15.18 -24.15 15.23
N ALA A 410 -16.43 -23.84 15.59
CA ALA A 410 -16.84 -23.61 16.97
C ALA A 410 -16.16 -24.61 17.91
N ASN A 411 -15.30 -24.10 18.81
CA ASN A 411 -14.89 -24.85 19.99
C ASN A 411 -16.20 -25.25 20.68
N ASN A 412 -16.57 -26.52 20.55
CA ASN A 412 -17.58 -27.10 21.43
C ASN A 412 -17.06 -26.87 22.84
N GLY A 413 -17.64 -25.88 23.53
CA GLY A 413 -17.41 -25.63 24.93
C GLY A 413 -17.72 -26.90 25.70
N GLY A 414 -16.69 -27.70 25.93
CA GLY A 414 -16.64 -28.59 27.06
C GLY A 414 -16.55 -27.69 28.27
N GLU A 415 -17.62 -27.60 29.02
CA GLU A 415 -17.63 -27.02 30.37
C GLU A 415 -16.51 -27.69 31.17
N ASP A 416 -15.38 -27.00 31.31
CA ASP A 416 -14.42 -27.25 32.39
C ASP A 416 -15.13 -26.89 33.69
N ASN A 417 -15.84 -27.87 34.25
CA ASN A 417 -16.32 -27.80 35.62
C ASN A 417 -15.10 -27.95 36.54
N ASP A 418 -14.61 -26.81 37.00
CA ASP A 418 -13.78 -26.68 38.20
C ASP A 418 -14.57 -27.19 39.41
N ASP A 419 -14.46 -28.48 39.74
CA ASP A 419 -14.74 -28.98 41.08
C ASP A 419 -13.41 -29.11 41.84
N GLU A 420 -13.12 -28.07 42.63
CA GLU A 420 -12.30 -28.18 43.83
C GLU A 420 -12.82 -29.37 44.66
N ASP A 421 -11.98 -30.37 44.96
CA ASP A 421 -12.18 -31.06 46.22
C ASP A 421 -10.89 -31.62 46.82
N GLN A 422 -10.72 -31.19 48.07
CA GLN A 422 -9.61 -31.44 48.96
C GLN A 422 -9.50 -32.93 49.33
N GLU A 423 -8.28 -33.33 49.63
CA GLU A 423 -7.95 -34.58 50.32
C GLU A 423 -8.94 -34.92 51.44
N THR A 424 -9.41 -36.17 51.50
CA THR A 424 -9.18 -37.03 52.68
C THR A 424 -9.65 -38.47 52.46
N SER A 425 -8.69 -39.38 52.51
CA SER A 425 -8.74 -40.72 53.12
C SER A 425 -10.08 -41.49 53.16
N THR A 426 -10.16 -42.69 52.57
CA THR A 426 -9.95 -43.97 53.28
C THR A 426 -10.34 -45.20 52.45
N SER A 427 -9.43 -46.19 52.50
CA SER A 427 -9.63 -47.64 52.42
C SER A 427 -10.33 -48.26 51.21
N ALA A 428 -9.51 -48.94 50.40
CA ALA A 428 -9.89 -50.11 49.63
C ALA A 428 -10.07 -51.35 50.54
N SER A 429 -11.04 -52.20 50.22
CA SER A 429 -11.02 -53.62 50.55
C SER A 429 -11.46 -54.47 49.36
N SER A 430 -10.51 -55.30 48.88
CA SER A 430 -10.63 -56.70 48.46
C SER A 430 -11.51 -57.12 47.27
N GLY A 431 -10.90 -57.94 46.41
CA GLY A 431 -11.53 -59.00 45.61
C GLY A 431 -11.26 -58.82 44.12
N ASP A 432 -10.15 -59.32 43.55
CA ASP A 432 -9.80 -60.72 43.24
C ASP A 432 -10.23 -61.15 41.81
N ASP A 433 -9.33 -61.92 41.20
CA ASP A 433 -9.46 -62.89 40.09
C ASP A 433 -9.34 -62.37 38.64
N GLU A 434 -8.21 -62.65 37.95
CA GLU A 434 -7.95 -63.78 37.01
C GLU A 434 -8.50 -63.45 35.58
N GLU A 435 -7.87 -63.68 34.43
CA GLU A 435 -6.88 -64.65 33.96
C GLU A 435 -6.41 -64.25 32.52
N LYS A 436 -5.15 -64.56 32.16
CA LYS A 436 -4.59 -65.09 30.88
C LYS A 436 -5.03 -64.50 29.51
N ALA A 437 -4.13 -63.98 28.66
CA ALA A 437 -3.03 -64.58 27.87
C ALA A 437 -3.40 -64.97 26.42
N ASP A 438 -2.42 -64.71 25.52
CA ASP A 438 -2.26 -65.13 24.11
C ASP A 438 -3.13 -64.40 23.07
N THR A 439 -2.63 -63.91 21.92
CA THR A 439 -1.61 -64.50 21.02
C THR A 439 -1.10 -63.43 20.02
N GLU A 440 0.18 -63.48 19.66
CA GLU A 440 0.76 -62.83 18.46
C GLU A 440 0.31 -63.54 17.18
N GLU A 441 0.01 -62.79 16.11
CA GLU A 441 0.21 -63.25 14.73
C GLU A 441 0.66 -62.09 13.83
N LYS A 442 1.90 -62.21 13.34
CA LYS A 442 2.49 -61.38 12.26
C LYS A 442 1.81 -61.71 10.93
N LEU A 443 1.55 -60.69 10.08
CA LEU A 443 1.85 -60.73 8.64
C LEU A 443 1.74 -59.33 7.98
N ILE A 444 2.69 -59.09 7.10
CA ILE A 444 3.07 -57.87 6.37
C ILE A 444 2.05 -57.48 5.28
N LYS A 445 1.71 -56.19 5.17
CA LYS A 445 1.40 -55.43 3.94
C LYS A 445 1.74 -53.94 4.19
N GLU A 446 2.82 -53.44 3.63
CA GLU A 446 2.84 -52.64 2.39
C GLU A 446 2.02 -51.34 2.48
N GLY A 447 2.72 -50.29 2.92
CA GLY A 447 2.81 -48.99 2.24
C GLY A 447 1.53 -48.20 1.96
N GLU A 448 1.06 -47.45 2.95
CA GLU A 448 0.38 -46.16 2.75
C GLU A 448 0.91 -45.21 3.84
N GLY A 449 1.89 -44.39 3.48
CA GLY A 449 2.20 -43.17 4.20
C GLY A 449 1.28 -42.09 3.66
N GLU A 450 0.01 -42.11 4.08
CA GLU A 450 -0.83 -40.92 4.01
C GLU A 450 -0.38 -40.04 5.17
N LYS A 451 0.43 -39.04 4.83
CA LYS A 451 0.98 -38.07 5.75
C LYS A 451 -0.14 -37.19 6.31
N GLU A 452 0.08 -36.81 7.56
CA GLU A 452 -0.60 -35.79 8.36
C GLU A 452 -0.56 -34.36 7.74
N GLU A 453 -0.42 -34.20 6.42
CA GLU A 453 -0.32 -32.90 5.74
C GLU A 453 -1.67 -32.16 5.63
N ASP A 454 -2.81 -32.86 5.72
CA ASP A 454 -4.15 -32.24 5.60
C ASP A 454 -4.82 -31.85 6.93
N ALA A 455 -4.20 -32.16 8.08
CA ALA A 455 -4.86 -31.97 9.39
C ALA A 455 -4.57 -30.62 10.08
N PHE A 456 -3.79 -29.72 9.44
CA PHE A 456 -3.30 -28.49 10.09
C PHE A 456 -3.72 -27.19 9.39
N GLU A 457 -4.43 -27.26 8.25
CA GLU A 457 -5.03 -26.08 7.59
C GLU A 457 -6.20 -25.46 8.39
N THR A 458 -6.55 -26.04 9.54
CA THR A 458 -7.79 -25.78 10.30
C THR A 458 -7.64 -24.95 11.59
N SER A 459 -6.55 -24.20 11.83
CA SER A 459 -6.41 -23.51 13.14
C SER A 459 -5.88 -22.08 13.15
N TYR A 460 -5.93 -21.35 12.05
CA TYR A 460 -5.70 -19.90 12.09
C TYR A 460 -6.88 -19.20 11.42
N GLU A 461 -7.59 -18.46 12.26
CA GLU A 461 -8.98 -18.07 12.12
C GLU A 461 -9.06 -16.57 11.84
N SER A 462 -9.95 -16.15 10.94
CA SER A 462 -10.24 -14.72 10.74
C SER A 462 -10.77 -14.12 12.04
N ASN A 463 -10.40 -12.87 12.36
CA ASN A 463 -10.95 -12.14 13.51
C ASN A 463 -12.44 -11.79 13.38
N LEU A 464 -13.08 -12.17 12.28
CA LEU A 464 -14.49 -11.94 12.01
C LEU A 464 -15.37 -12.97 12.74
N THR A 465 -16.44 -12.48 13.34
CA THR A 465 -17.54 -13.28 13.88
C THR A 465 -18.30 -13.99 12.76
N GLU A 466 -19.04 -15.06 13.09
CA GLU A 466 -19.91 -15.75 12.13
C GLU A 466 -20.92 -14.79 11.46
N GLU A 467 -21.42 -13.80 12.22
CA GLU A 467 -22.35 -12.78 11.72
C GLU A 467 -21.67 -11.83 10.71
N GLU A 468 -20.42 -11.43 10.97
CA GLU A 468 -19.64 -10.60 10.05
C GLU A 468 -19.29 -11.35 8.76
N VAL A 469 -18.88 -12.62 8.86
CA VAL A 469 -18.61 -13.46 7.66
C VAL A 469 -19.88 -13.64 6.83
N GLN A 470 -21.02 -13.86 7.49
CA GLN A 470 -22.30 -14.00 6.80
C GLN A 470 -22.72 -12.68 6.13
N SER A 471 -22.60 -11.54 6.83
CA SER A 471 -22.87 -10.21 6.29
C SER A 471 -21.99 -9.92 5.07
N TRP A 472 -20.70 -10.27 5.15
CA TRP A 472 -19.75 -10.13 4.03
C TRP A 472 -20.15 -10.98 2.83
N ARG A 473 -20.55 -12.25 3.04
CA ARG A 473 -21.04 -13.13 1.96
C ARG A 473 -22.30 -12.56 1.32
N GLU A 474 -23.26 -12.08 2.12
CA GLU A 474 -24.51 -11.47 1.61
C GLU A 474 -24.25 -10.21 0.79
N ARG A 475 -23.37 -9.32 1.26
CA ARG A 475 -22.97 -8.12 0.48
C ARG A 475 -22.20 -8.47 -0.78
N SER A 476 -21.31 -9.47 -0.73
CA SER A 476 -20.59 -9.97 -1.90
C SER A 476 -21.56 -10.47 -2.97
N LEU A 477 -22.55 -11.29 -2.60
CA LEU A 477 -23.56 -11.78 -3.55
C LEU A 477 -24.41 -10.64 -4.10
N ALA A 478 -24.80 -9.68 -3.27
CA ALA A 478 -25.57 -8.52 -3.71
C ALA A 478 -24.80 -7.68 -4.73
N PHE A 479 -23.52 -7.44 -4.49
CA PHE A 479 -22.64 -6.70 -5.40
C PHE A 479 -22.41 -7.46 -6.70
N ILE A 480 -22.07 -8.75 -6.65
CA ILE A 480 -21.90 -9.60 -7.84
C ILE A 480 -23.20 -9.70 -8.65
N SER A 481 -24.34 -9.81 -7.99
CA SER A 481 -25.65 -9.89 -8.64
C SER A 481 -26.11 -8.56 -9.22
N SER A 482 -25.41 -7.45 -8.94
CA SER A 482 -25.69 -6.14 -9.53
C SER A 482 -25.27 -6.07 -11.00
N LEU A 483 -24.29 -6.88 -11.43
CA LEU A 483 -23.92 -7.00 -12.83
C LEU A 483 -25.07 -7.60 -13.64
N ASP A 484 -25.48 -6.90 -14.70
CA ASP A 484 -26.64 -7.24 -15.52
C ASP A 484 -26.43 -7.12 -17.03
N ASP A 485 -25.22 -6.74 -17.48
CA ASP A 485 -24.84 -6.73 -18.90
C ASP A 485 -23.95 -7.93 -19.27
N PRO A 486 -24.52 -9.07 -19.68
CA PRO A 486 -23.75 -10.25 -20.06
C PRO A 486 -22.90 -10.08 -21.33
N LYS A 487 -22.99 -8.95 -22.05
CA LYS A 487 -22.13 -8.71 -23.21
C LYS A 487 -20.76 -8.20 -22.77
N HIS A 488 -20.73 -7.19 -21.91
CA HIS A 488 -19.49 -6.52 -21.50
C HIS A 488 -19.01 -6.97 -20.13
N GLN A 489 -19.91 -7.39 -19.23
CA GLN A 489 -19.54 -7.72 -17.86
C GLN A 489 -19.24 -9.21 -17.66
N ARG A 490 -18.31 -9.52 -16.74
CA ARG A 490 -17.91 -10.88 -16.38
C ARG A 490 -17.66 -11.02 -14.87
N VAL A 491 -17.68 -12.26 -14.39
CA VAL A 491 -17.21 -12.60 -13.03
C VAL A 491 -16.10 -13.64 -13.13
N VAL A 492 -15.00 -13.42 -12.44
CA VAL A 492 -13.89 -14.37 -12.32
C VAL A 492 -13.95 -15.03 -10.94
N VAL A 493 -13.92 -16.36 -10.87
CA VAL A 493 -14.16 -17.09 -9.61
C VAL A 493 -13.08 -18.15 -9.35
N ASN A 494 -12.50 -18.10 -8.14
CA ASN A 494 -11.64 -19.17 -7.61
C ASN A 494 -12.46 -20.40 -7.23
N LEU A 495 -12.30 -21.53 -7.93
CA LEU A 495 -13.00 -22.77 -7.56
C LEU A 495 -12.42 -23.44 -6.31
N ASP A 496 -11.21 -23.08 -5.89
CA ASP A 496 -10.60 -23.65 -4.67
C ASP A 496 -11.29 -23.14 -3.37
N ASP A 497 -12.15 -22.13 -3.47
CA ASP A 497 -12.92 -21.55 -2.36
C ASP A 497 -14.32 -22.16 -2.24
N ASP A 498 -14.80 -22.39 -1.02
CA ASP A 498 -16.10 -23.02 -0.77
C ASP A 498 -17.28 -22.11 -1.17
N PHE A 499 -17.09 -20.80 -1.18
CA PHE A 499 -18.09 -19.82 -1.58
C PHE A 499 -18.31 -19.76 -3.10
N ALA A 500 -17.40 -20.35 -3.89
CA ALA A 500 -17.44 -20.32 -5.36
C ALA A 500 -18.77 -20.79 -5.96
N SER A 501 -19.30 -21.89 -5.43
CA SER A 501 -20.56 -22.48 -5.93
C SER A 501 -21.76 -21.55 -5.73
N GLU A 502 -21.77 -20.79 -4.63
CA GLU A 502 -22.82 -19.82 -4.32
C GLU A 502 -22.71 -18.59 -5.22
N ILE A 503 -21.50 -18.08 -5.45
CA ILE A 503 -21.23 -17.00 -6.39
C ILE A 503 -21.72 -17.38 -7.80
N ILE A 504 -21.26 -18.52 -8.32
CA ILE A 504 -21.61 -18.99 -9.67
C ILE A 504 -23.13 -19.12 -9.85
N SER A 505 -23.83 -19.58 -8.81
CA SER A 505 -25.29 -19.78 -8.85
C SER A 505 -26.09 -18.47 -8.85
N ASN A 506 -25.50 -17.36 -8.39
CA ASN A 506 -26.14 -16.04 -8.31
C ASN A 506 -25.69 -15.08 -9.44
N CYS A 507 -24.70 -15.45 -10.25
CA CYS A 507 -24.23 -14.64 -11.37
C CYS A 507 -25.26 -14.58 -12.50
N LYS A 508 -25.49 -13.37 -13.04
CA LYS A 508 -26.33 -13.13 -14.23
C LYS A 508 -25.52 -12.98 -15.52
N VAL A 509 -24.22 -12.77 -15.37
CA VAL A 509 -23.25 -12.56 -16.45
C VAL A 509 -22.33 -13.78 -16.58
N PRO A 510 -21.60 -13.95 -17.70
CA PRO A 510 -20.70 -15.09 -17.87
C PRO A 510 -19.62 -15.15 -16.80
N VAL A 511 -19.30 -16.37 -16.37
CA VAL A 511 -18.28 -16.65 -15.35
C VAL A 511 -17.05 -17.28 -16.00
N VAL A 512 -15.86 -16.80 -15.62
CA VAL A 512 -14.56 -17.43 -15.91
C VAL A 512 -14.02 -18.01 -14.61
N THR A 513 -13.63 -19.27 -14.63
CA THR A 513 -13.20 -19.98 -13.42
C THR A 513 -11.71 -20.24 -13.41
N TYR A 514 -11.08 -20.19 -12.24
CA TYR A 514 -9.69 -20.60 -12.07
C TYR A 514 -9.53 -21.50 -10.86
N ALA A 515 -8.50 -22.36 -10.89
CA ALA A 515 -8.22 -23.27 -9.79
C ALA A 515 -6.78 -23.78 -9.81
N ARG A 516 -6.31 -24.19 -8.63
CA ARG A 516 -5.06 -24.92 -8.44
C ARG A 516 -5.29 -26.33 -7.91
N ARG A 517 -6.36 -26.59 -7.17
CA ARG A 517 -6.61 -27.92 -6.60
C ARG A 517 -6.95 -28.92 -7.70
N ARG A 518 -6.32 -30.08 -7.58
CA ARG A 518 -6.39 -31.17 -8.57
C ARG A 518 -7.81 -31.63 -8.89
N GLU A 519 -8.73 -31.54 -7.92
CA GLU A 519 -10.13 -31.89 -8.09
C GLU A 519 -10.88 -30.99 -9.08
N HIS A 520 -10.38 -29.77 -9.32
CA HIS A 520 -10.98 -28.81 -10.25
C HIS A 520 -10.31 -28.81 -11.63
N ARG A 521 -9.30 -29.66 -11.86
CA ARG A 521 -8.52 -29.70 -13.11
C ARG A 521 -9.35 -29.81 -14.38
N ASP A 522 -10.38 -30.63 -14.35
CA ASP A 522 -11.20 -30.91 -15.54
C ASP A 522 -12.39 -29.93 -15.70
N ILE A 523 -12.55 -28.97 -14.77
CA ILE A 523 -13.70 -28.05 -14.74
C ILE A 523 -13.32 -26.56 -14.71
N ALA A 524 -12.11 -26.20 -14.27
CA ALA A 524 -11.65 -24.82 -14.28
C ALA A 524 -11.29 -24.38 -15.71
N ASP A 525 -11.64 -23.13 -16.06
CA ASP A 525 -11.22 -22.55 -17.34
C ASP A 525 -9.71 -22.29 -17.33
N VAL A 526 -9.19 -21.74 -16.23
CA VAL A 526 -7.76 -21.48 -16.00
C VAL A 526 -7.24 -22.40 -14.90
N TYR A 527 -6.40 -23.36 -15.27
CA TYR A 527 -5.91 -24.36 -14.33
C TYR A 527 -4.38 -24.37 -14.23
N CYS A 528 -3.87 -24.42 -13.00
CA CYS A 528 -2.44 -24.57 -12.74
C CYS A 528 -1.98 -26.02 -12.95
N GLU A 529 -1.27 -26.28 -14.05
CA GLU A 529 -0.71 -27.60 -14.37
C GLU A 529 0.57 -27.89 -13.58
N ARG A 530 1.44 -26.90 -13.39
CA ARG A 530 2.70 -27.03 -12.67
C ARG A 530 3.14 -25.71 -12.07
N VAL A 531 3.74 -25.77 -10.88
CA VAL A 531 4.44 -24.64 -10.24
C VAL A 531 5.89 -25.06 -9.99
N ASP A 532 6.82 -24.22 -10.40
CA ASP A 532 8.23 -24.33 -10.06
C ASP A 532 8.62 -23.09 -9.23
N LEU A 533 8.76 -23.30 -7.91
CA LEU A 533 9.16 -22.25 -6.97
C LEU A 533 10.69 -22.14 -6.90
N SER A 534 11.19 -20.90 -6.86
CA SER A 534 12.57 -20.58 -6.58
C SER A 534 12.69 -19.42 -5.60
N LEU A 535 13.92 -19.04 -5.24
CA LEU A 535 14.20 -17.94 -4.33
C LEU A 535 14.00 -16.55 -4.97
N PHE A 536 13.96 -16.46 -6.30
CA PHE A 536 13.95 -15.18 -7.01
C PHE A 536 12.75 -15.05 -7.97
N GLU A 537 12.23 -16.19 -8.43
CA GLU A 537 11.15 -16.24 -9.42
C GLU A 537 10.18 -17.38 -9.12
N THR A 538 8.93 -17.23 -9.56
CA THR A 538 7.93 -18.29 -9.61
C THR A 538 7.55 -18.55 -11.06
N ALA A 539 7.69 -19.80 -11.51
CA ALA A 539 7.21 -20.24 -12.81
C ALA A 539 5.92 -21.06 -12.66
N VAL A 540 4.89 -20.70 -13.41
CA VAL A 540 3.56 -21.34 -13.39
C VAL A 540 3.19 -21.76 -14.81
N LEU A 541 3.05 -23.07 -15.04
CA LEU A 541 2.46 -23.60 -16.26
C LEU A 541 0.96 -23.66 -16.11
N VAL A 542 0.24 -22.99 -17.02
CA VAL A 542 -1.20 -22.79 -16.94
C VAL A 542 -1.86 -23.31 -18.21
N SER A 543 -2.95 -24.06 -18.03
CA SER A 543 -3.86 -24.46 -19.09
C SER A 543 -5.05 -23.48 -19.14
N THR A 544 -5.41 -23.03 -20.33
CA THR A 544 -6.55 -22.13 -20.58
C THR A 544 -7.38 -22.62 -21.77
N PRO A 545 -8.60 -22.10 -21.99
CA PRO A 545 -9.43 -22.52 -23.12
C PRO A 545 -8.83 -22.18 -24.49
N VAL A 546 -7.90 -21.21 -24.54
CA VAL A 546 -7.25 -20.74 -25.77
C VAL A 546 -5.85 -21.34 -25.98
N GLY A 547 -5.30 -22.06 -25.00
CA GLY A 547 -3.99 -22.71 -25.08
C GLY A 547 -3.29 -22.85 -23.73
N GLU A 548 -2.13 -23.50 -23.74
CA GLU A 548 -1.22 -23.54 -22.57
C GLU A 548 -0.20 -22.40 -22.66
N THR A 549 0.15 -21.83 -21.51
CA THR A 549 1.25 -20.85 -21.39
C THR A 549 2.03 -21.07 -20.11
N GLU A 550 3.32 -20.73 -20.12
CA GLU A 550 4.16 -20.69 -18.93
C GLU A 550 4.42 -19.23 -18.56
N ILE A 551 4.10 -18.87 -17.32
CA ILE A 551 4.32 -17.54 -16.76
C ILE A 551 5.49 -17.62 -15.80
N VAL A 552 6.51 -16.78 -16.00
CA VAL A 552 7.61 -16.60 -15.04
C VAL A 552 7.47 -15.20 -14.46
N THR A 553 7.31 -15.09 -13.15
CA THR A 553 7.11 -13.81 -12.45
C THR A 553 8.11 -13.64 -11.32
N ALA A 554 8.48 -12.38 -11.04
CA ALA A 554 9.29 -12.00 -9.90
C ALA A 554 8.53 -12.11 -8.55
N LEU A 555 7.21 -12.36 -8.58
CA LEU A 555 6.45 -12.66 -7.37
C LEU A 555 6.89 -14.00 -6.79
N VAL A 556 7.57 -13.95 -5.65
CA VAL A 556 8.09 -15.14 -4.96
C VAL A 556 7.00 -15.75 -4.08
N GLY A 557 6.97 -17.09 -4.04
CA GLY A 557 6.22 -17.85 -3.05
C GLY A 557 4.90 -18.44 -3.53
N ASP A 558 4.52 -19.56 -2.90
CA ASP A 558 3.34 -20.37 -3.28
C ASP A 558 2.01 -19.60 -3.16
N ALA A 559 1.92 -18.66 -2.21
CA ALA A 559 0.73 -17.85 -2.00
C ALA A 559 0.36 -16.98 -3.22
N ASN A 560 1.35 -16.62 -4.05
CA ASN A 560 1.13 -15.77 -5.22
C ASN A 560 0.62 -16.53 -6.45
N VAL A 561 0.69 -17.87 -6.46
CA VAL A 561 0.22 -18.68 -7.60
C VAL A 561 -1.27 -18.42 -7.88
N SER A 562 -2.10 -18.38 -6.84
CA SER A 562 -3.54 -18.12 -7.00
C SER A 562 -3.82 -16.72 -7.53
N ASN A 563 -3.04 -15.71 -7.12
CA ASN A 563 -3.15 -14.34 -7.63
C ASN A 563 -2.77 -14.27 -9.12
N VAL A 564 -1.73 -15.01 -9.53
CA VAL A 564 -1.35 -15.16 -10.95
C VAL A 564 -2.49 -15.78 -11.75
N LEU A 565 -3.10 -16.87 -11.27
CA LEU A 565 -4.23 -17.52 -11.95
C LEU A 565 -5.46 -16.60 -12.05
N ALA A 566 -5.78 -15.87 -10.96
CA ALA A 566 -6.86 -14.89 -10.94
C ALA A 566 -6.63 -13.79 -12.00
N SER A 567 -5.39 -13.33 -12.13
CA SER A 567 -5.00 -12.30 -13.09
C SER A 567 -5.06 -12.80 -14.54
N ILE A 568 -4.61 -14.03 -14.81
CA ILE A 568 -4.78 -14.68 -16.13
C ILE A 568 -6.26 -14.79 -16.48
N ALA A 569 -7.09 -15.27 -15.56
CA ALA A 569 -8.53 -15.39 -15.77
C ALA A 569 -9.20 -14.03 -16.01
N SER A 570 -8.71 -12.98 -15.35
CA SER A 570 -9.16 -11.59 -15.56
C SER A 570 -8.79 -11.07 -16.94
N GLY A 571 -7.56 -11.29 -17.40
CA GLY A 571 -7.14 -10.94 -18.76
C GLY A 571 -7.92 -11.69 -19.84
N LEU A 572 -8.26 -12.96 -19.59
CA LEU A 572 -9.12 -13.72 -20.51
C LEU A 572 -10.58 -13.22 -20.49
N ALA A 573 -11.06 -12.76 -19.32
CA ALA A 573 -12.39 -12.18 -19.18
C ALA A 573 -12.53 -10.83 -19.90
N THR A 574 -11.44 -10.05 -20.03
CA THR A 574 -11.35 -8.85 -20.89
C THR A 574 -11.04 -9.15 -22.35
N GLU A 575 -10.97 -10.44 -22.75
CA GLU A 575 -10.63 -10.86 -24.12
C GLU A 575 -9.22 -10.44 -24.58
N ILE A 576 -8.30 -10.19 -23.65
CA ILE A 576 -6.90 -9.88 -23.95
C ILE A 576 -6.20 -11.15 -24.48
N PRO A 577 -5.40 -11.07 -25.56
CA PRO A 577 -4.65 -12.20 -26.07
C PRO A 577 -3.73 -12.82 -25.01
N LEU A 578 -3.68 -14.15 -24.94
CA LEU A 578 -2.89 -14.89 -23.92
C LEU A 578 -1.40 -14.50 -23.92
N GLU A 579 -0.84 -14.12 -25.07
CA GLU A 579 0.53 -13.63 -25.18
C GLU A 579 0.74 -12.30 -24.45
N ASN A 580 -0.20 -11.36 -24.57
CA ASN A 580 -0.15 -10.07 -23.86
C ASN A 580 -0.34 -10.26 -22.36
N ILE A 581 -1.24 -11.18 -21.96
CA ILE A 581 -1.40 -11.58 -20.56
C ILE A 581 -0.07 -12.11 -20.01
N ALA A 582 0.57 -13.02 -20.74
CA ALA A 582 1.83 -13.62 -20.31
C ALA A 582 2.96 -12.60 -20.21
N GLN A 583 3.04 -11.69 -21.20
CA GLN A 583 4.00 -10.60 -21.21
C GLN A 583 3.79 -9.63 -20.04
N GLY A 584 2.54 -9.24 -19.76
CA GLY A 584 2.20 -8.36 -18.65
C GLY A 584 2.57 -8.96 -17.30
N LEU A 585 2.22 -10.23 -17.07
CA LEU A 585 2.55 -10.92 -15.82
C LEU A 585 4.05 -11.20 -15.65
N GLY A 586 4.76 -11.45 -16.73
CA GLY A 586 6.22 -11.62 -16.68
C GLY A 586 6.99 -10.33 -16.39
N ARG A 587 6.37 -9.18 -16.67
CA ARG A 587 6.92 -7.84 -16.40
C ARG A 587 6.36 -7.18 -15.15
N ALA A 588 5.36 -7.78 -14.53
CA ALA A 588 4.66 -7.19 -13.41
C ALA A 588 5.66 -6.94 -12.27
N ASN A 589 5.77 -5.69 -11.85
CA ASN A 589 6.43 -5.38 -10.60
C ASN A 589 5.58 -5.94 -9.45
N PRO A 590 6.20 -6.55 -8.43
CA PRO A 590 5.49 -6.85 -7.19
C PRO A 590 4.83 -5.59 -6.65
N ALA A 591 3.60 -5.72 -6.14
CA ALA A 591 3.00 -4.63 -5.36
C ALA A 591 3.99 -4.24 -4.24
N GLY A 592 4.22 -2.93 -4.07
CA GLY A 592 5.18 -2.42 -3.11
C GLY A 592 4.96 -3.04 -1.73
N GLY A 593 6.00 -3.61 -1.14
CA GLY A 593 5.90 -4.21 0.20
C GLY A 593 4.99 -5.45 0.31
N ARG A 594 4.71 -6.17 -0.77
CA ARG A 594 4.00 -7.47 -0.77
C ARG A 594 4.89 -8.57 -1.31
N MET A 595 5.58 -9.29 -0.42
CA MET A 595 6.62 -10.26 -0.75
C MET A 595 7.60 -9.69 -1.80
N GLU A 596 7.94 -8.41 -1.66
CA GLU A 596 8.76 -7.67 -2.62
C GLU A 596 10.21 -8.12 -2.51
N LEU A 597 10.75 -8.66 -3.59
CA LEU A 597 12.13 -9.11 -3.67
C LEU A 597 13.09 -7.93 -3.78
N VAL A 598 14.02 -7.84 -2.84
CA VAL A 598 15.17 -6.93 -2.91
C VAL A 598 16.38 -7.71 -3.39
N ASP A 599 16.71 -7.58 -4.68
CA ASP A 599 17.86 -8.24 -5.30
C ASP A 599 18.94 -7.23 -5.72
N GLU A 600 20.13 -7.40 -5.16
CA GLU A 600 21.36 -6.66 -5.47
C GLU A 600 22.49 -7.64 -5.88
N GLY A 601 22.13 -8.83 -6.37
CA GLY A 601 23.04 -9.88 -6.86
C GLY A 601 23.49 -10.88 -5.78
N GLN A 602 22.85 -10.89 -4.62
CA GLN A 602 23.16 -11.84 -3.55
C GLN A 602 22.67 -13.27 -3.87
N LYS A 603 23.11 -14.25 -3.08
CA LYS A 603 22.74 -15.67 -3.27
C LYS A 603 21.63 -16.17 -2.33
N PHE A 604 20.88 -15.27 -1.75
CA PHE A 604 19.80 -15.55 -0.82
C PHE A 604 18.65 -14.60 -1.11
N CYS A 605 17.44 -14.99 -0.73
CA CYS A 605 16.27 -14.17 -0.94
C CYS A 605 16.13 -13.15 0.19
N ALA A 606 15.82 -11.90 -0.13
CA ALA A 606 15.43 -10.87 0.83
C ALA A 606 14.08 -10.29 0.39
N LEU A 607 13.03 -10.54 1.18
CA LEU A 607 11.66 -10.14 0.86
C LEU A 607 11.17 -9.11 1.90
N VAL A 608 10.56 -8.04 1.42
CA VAL A 608 9.85 -7.06 2.24
C VAL A 608 8.35 -7.30 2.10
N ASP A 609 7.65 -7.44 3.23
CA ASP A 609 6.21 -7.72 3.24
C ASP A 609 5.49 -6.95 4.35
N SER A 610 4.25 -6.53 4.10
CA SER A 610 3.44 -5.77 5.06
C SER A 610 2.71 -6.67 6.10
N ALA A 611 2.97 -7.97 6.12
CA ALA A 611 2.38 -8.90 7.08
C ALA A 611 2.67 -8.46 8.52
N LYS A 612 1.60 -8.11 9.24
CA LYS A 612 1.66 -7.63 10.63
C LYS A 612 0.86 -8.49 11.60
N THR A 613 -0.11 -9.25 11.11
CA THR A 613 -0.91 -10.16 11.95
C THR A 613 -0.19 -11.51 12.10
N PRO A 614 -0.46 -12.27 13.18
CA PRO A 614 0.09 -13.61 13.34
C PRO A 614 -0.20 -14.53 12.14
N GLU A 615 -1.39 -14.44 11.55
CA GLU A 615 -1.77 -15.25 10.38
C GLU A 615 -0.95 -14.86 9.14
N ASP A 616 -0.89 -13.57 8.82
CA ASP A 616 -0.15 -13.09 7.65
C ASP A 616 1.34 -13.44 7.76
N VAL A 617 1.91 -13.27 8.95
CA VAL A 617 3.31 -13.60 9.23
C VAL A 617 3.56 -15.11 9.10
N MET A 618 2.65 -15.94 9.59
CA MET A 618 2.73 -17.39 9.38
C MET A 618 2.72 -17.73 7.90
N ASN A 619 1.80 -17.14 7.12
CA ASN A 619 1.65 -17.40 5.70
C ASN A 619 2.90 -16.94 4.90
N ALA A 620 3.48 -15.79 5.25
CA ALA A 620 4.73 -15.32 4.65
C ALA A 620 5.89 -16.29 4.92
N ILE A 621 6.04 -16.75 6.17
CA ILE A 621 7.07 -17.74 6.54
C ILE A 621 6.87 -19.06 5.81
N GLN A 622 5.64 -19.56 5.74
CA GLN A 622 5.33 -20.82 5.06
C GLN A 622 5.56 -20.72 3.55
N SER A 623 5.24 -19.57 2.94
CA SER A 623 5.51 -19.31 1.52
C SER A 623 7.01 -19.37 1.22
N ALA A 624 7.84 -18.77 2.08
CA ALA A 624 9.30 -18.90 1.96
C ALA A 624 9.77 -20.36 2.14
N ARG A 625 9.21 -21.10 3.10
CA ARG A 625 9.57 -22.51 3.33
C ARG A 625 9.12 -23.46 2.22
N ALA A 626 8.09 -23.10 1.45
CA ALA A 626 7.62 -23.89 0.31
C ALA A 626 8.66 -23.94 -0.83
N ILE A 627 9.59 -22.98 -0.86
CA ILE A 627 10.69 -22.92 -1.83
C ILE A 627 11.67 -24.08 -1.57
N PRO A 628 11.83 -25.05 -2.50
CA PRO A 628 12.63 -26.25 -2.24
C PRO A 628 14.10 -26.00 -1.89
N GLN A 629 14.67 -24.89 -2.36
CA GLN A 629 16.06 -24.51 -2.10
C GLN A 629 16.22 -23.80 -0.75
N CYS A 630 15.14 -23.28 -0.14
CA CYS A 630 15.22 -22.47 1.07
C CYS A 630 15.79 -23.28 2.26
N ARG A 631 16.93 -22.82 2.78
CA ARG A 631 17.65 -23.48 3.88
C ARG A 631 17.17 -23.02 5.25
N ARG A 632 17.09 -21.71 5.46
CA ARG A 632 16.61 -21.08 6.71
C ARG A 632 15.72 -19.91 6.38
N VAL A 633 14.72 -19.67 7.23
CA VAL A 633 13.91 -18.45 7.22
C VAL A 633 14.34 -17.55 8.38
N ILE A 634 14.83 -16.36 8.05
CA ILE A 634 15.25 -15.31 8.98
C ILE A 634 14.17 -14.23 8.96
N VAL A 635 13.54 -13.95 10.09
CA VAL A 635 12.43 -12.99 10.16
C VAL A 635 12.84 -11.76 10.95
N VAL A 636 12.57 -10.57 10.40
CA VAL A 636 12.51 -9.30 11.11
C VAL A 636 11.04 -8.95 11.29
N VAL A 637 10.57 -8.87 12.53
CA VAL A 637 9.16 -8.57 12.84
C VAL A 637 9.08 -7.38 13.78
N GLY A 638 8.23 -6.42 13.42
CA GLY A 638 7.92 -5.26 14.25
C GLY A 638 6.58 -5.42 14.98
N ALA A 639 6.43 -4.74 16.11
CA ALA A 639 5.12 -4.46 16.70
C ALA A 639 4.74 -2.99 16.48
N ASP A 640 3.48 -2.77 16.12
CA ASP A 640 2.88 -1.45 16.00
C ASP A 640 2.25 -1.03 17.34
N GLY A 641 2.33 0.27 17.64
CA GLY A 641 1.66 0.87 18.78
C GLY A 641 0.28 1.39 18.43
N THR A 642 -0.43 1.89 19.44
CA THR A 642 -1.77 2.47 19.32
C THR A 642 -1.73 3.97 19.60
N ASN A 643 -2.76 4.69 19.12
CA ASN A 643 -2.94 6.11 19.40
C ASN A 643 -3.59 6.36 20.77
N ASN A 644 -3.85 5.31 21.56
CA ASN A 644 -4.46 5.44 22.88
C ASN A 644 -3.51 6.13 23.87
N ASP A 645 -4.08 6.87 24.83
CA ASP A 645 -3.32 7.61 25.84
C ASP A 645 -2.38 6.67 26.62
N ILE A 646 -1.11 7.06 26.79
CA ILE A 646 -0.07 6.38 27.59
C ILE A 646 -0.58 5.97 28.98
N ASN A 647 -1.53 6.74 29.54
CA ASN A 647 -2.09 6.51 30.88
C ASN A 647 -3.37 5.67 30.90
N ALA A 648 -3.90 5.24 29.74
CA ALA A 648 -5.00 4.29 29.64
C ALA A 648 -4.51 2.84 29.86
N THR A 649 -3.66 2.63 30.87
CA THR A 649 -3.21 1.32 31.32
C THR A 649 -4.28 0.66 32.20
N ILE A 650 -5.49 0.47 31.69
CA ILE A 650 -6.42 -0.58 32.15
C ILE A 650 -7.31 -0.93 30.95
N ASP A 651 -7.00 -2.06 30.33
CA ASP A 651 -7.81 -2.85 29.39
C ASP A 651 -7.67 -2.58 27.88
N ASN A 652 -6.62 -3.15 27.27
CA ASN A 652 -6.57 -3.48 25.84
C ASN A 652 -6.12 -4.95 25.67
N GLY A 653 -6.75 -5.90 26.38
CA GLY A 653 -6.35 -7.31 26.40
C GLY A 653 -6.20 -7.97 25.03
N THR A 654 -6.83 -7.42 23.99
CA THR A 654 -6.78 -7.88 22.59
C THR A 654 -5.45 -7.56 21.90
N GLU A 655 -4.98 -6.31 21.91
CA GLU A 655 -3.75 -5.88 21.22
C GLU A 655 -2.50 -6.55 21.80
N LYS A 656 -2.36 -6.53 23.13
CA LYS A 656 -1.27 -7.23 23.81
C LYS A 656 -1.31 -8.74 23.55
N ALA A 657 -2.50 -9.35 23.53
CA ALA A 657 -2.63 -10.76 23.17
C ALA A 657 -2.27 -11.02 21.70
N MET A 658 -2.56 -10.09 20.78
CA MET A 658 -2.17 -10.18 19.38
C MET A 658 -0.65 -10.12 19.23
N ARG A 659 0.02 -9.17 19.90
CA ARG A 659 1.49 -9.06 19.95
C ARG A 659 2.14 -10.32 20.53
N ARG A 660 1.56 -10.87 21.60
CA ARG A 660 2.01 -12.16 22.15
C ARG A 660 1.88 -13.31 21.16
N LYS A 661 0.73 -13.46 20.49
CA LYS A 661 0.51 -14.48 19.45
C LYS A 661 1.45 -14.32 18.26
N LEU A 662 1.79 -13.08 17.90
CA LEU A 662 2.79 -12.78 16.87
C LEU A 662 4.15 -13.36 17.26
N GLY A 663 4.57 -13.15 18.51
CA GLY A 663 5.76 -13.77 19.10
C GLY A 663 5.75 -15.30 19.07
N GLU A 664 4.64 -15.92 19.49
CA GLU A 664 4.45 -17.38 19.43
C GLU A 664 4.60 -17.91 18.00
N THR A 665 4.08 -17.17 17.02
CA THR A 665 4.11 -17.53 15.61
C THR A 665 5.52 -17.51 15.04
N VAL A 666 6.24 -16.38 15.16
CA VAL A 666 7.61 -16.28 14.62
C VAL A 666 8.55 -17.25 15.31
N ASP A 667 8.37 -17.50 16.61
CA ASP A 667 9.20 -18.45 17.33
C ASP A 667 8.99 -19.90 16.87
N LYS A 668 7.75 -20.25 16.51
CA LYS A 668 7.37 -21.58 16.03
C LYS A 668 7.84 -21.84 14.61
N TYR A 669 7.70 -20.87 13.70
CA TYR A 669 7.88 -21.11 12.27
C TYR A 669 9.21 -20.61 11.69
N ALA A 670 9.88 -19.63 12.31
CA ALA A 670 11.14 -19.08 11.81
C ALA A 670 12.39 -19.71 12.47
N ASP A 671 13.49 -19.79 11.72
CA ASP A 671 14.76 -20.32 12.23
C ASP A 671 15.52 -19.26 13.03
N VAL A 672 15.48 -18.01 12.57
CA VAL A 672 16.09 -16.84 13.23
C VAL A 672 15.04 -15.73 13.31
N VAL A 673 14.93 -15.06 14.46
CA VAL A 673 13.97 -13.96 14.66
C VAL A 673 14.69 -12.74 15.21
N PHE A 674 14.40 -11.60 14.62
CA PHE A 674 14.68 -10.26 15.12
C PHE A 674 13.36 -9.59 15.48
N VAL A 675 13.15 -9.33 16.76
CA VAL A 675 12.02 -8.56 17.25
C VAL A 675 12.43 -7.11 17.36
N THR A 676 11.69 -6.23 16.69
CA THR A 676 11.96 -4.79 16.61
C THR A 676 10.69 -3.95 16.69
N THR A 677 10.79 -2.64 16.48
CA THR A 677 9.64 -1.73 16.43
C THR A 677 9.16 -1.53 14.99
N GLN A 678 7.87 -1.22 14.80
CA GLN A 678 7.31 -0.86 13.49
C GLN A 678 6.88 0.61 13.43
N SER A 679 6.06 1.06 14.37
CA SER A 679 5.68 2.46 14.62
C SER A 679 5.18 2.54 16.06
N PRO A 680 5.96 3.07 17.01
CA PRO A 680 5.57 3.11 18.41
C PRO A 680 4.27 3.90 18.68
N LYS A 681 3.93 4.87 17.81
CA LYS A 681 2.83 5.82 18.02
C LYS A 681 2.93 6.46 19.40
N ASN A 682 1.91 6.31 20.25
CA ASN A 682 1.91 6.84 21.60
C ASN A 682 2.46 5.86 22.64
N GLU A 683 2.85 4.63 22.28
CA GLU A 683 3.34 3.62 23.23
C GLU A 683 4.89 3.62 23.35
N ASP A 684 5.42 3.15 24.49
CA ASP A 684 6.86 2.93 24.64
C ASP A 684 7.29 1.71 23.79
N ALA A 685 8.28 1.92 22.93
CA ALA A 685 8.74 0.87 22.02
C ALA A 685 9.24 -0.39 22.75
N TYR A 686 9.88 -0.26 23.91
CA TYR A 686 10.37 -1.42 24.66
C TYR A 686 9.22 -2.24 25.24
N ASP A 687 8.13 -1.61 25.66
CA ASP A 687 6.92 -2.30 26.12
C ASP A 687 6.26 -3.10 24.98
N LEU A 688 6.26 -2.57 23.75
CA LEU A 688 5.79 -3.30 22.56
C LEU A 688 6.63 -4.56 22.29
N LEU A 689 7.95 -4.44 22.39
CA LEU A 689 8.86 -5.58 22.22
C LEU A 689 8.68 -6.61 23.33
N GLU A 690 8.44 -6.17 24.57
CA GLU A 690 8.14 -7.04 25.72
C GLU A 690 6.88 -7.88 25.47
N ASP A 691 5.81 -7.29 24.93
CA ASP A 691 4.58 -8.01 24.57
C ASP A 691 4.83 -9.12 23.53
N VAL A 692 5.65 -8.85 22.51
CA VAL A 692 6.01 -9.87 21.50
C VAL A 692 6.87 -10.97 22.11
N VAL A 693 7.89 -10.59 22.88
CA VAL A 693 8.80 -11.55 23.51
C VAL A 693 8.09 -12.45 24.52
N ASP A 694 7.05 -11.95 25.21
CA ASP A 694 6.18 -12.74 26.09
C ASP A 694 5.59 -13.99 25.41
N GLY A 695 5.44 -13.97 24.07
CA GLY A 695 4.96 -15.12 23.30
C GLY A 695 5.89 -16.34 23.35
N PHE A 696 7.19 -16.15 23.53
CA PHE A 696 8.16 -17.26 23.49
C PHE A 696 9.17 -17.28 24.63
N ARG A 697 9.16 -16.26 25.50
CA ARG A 697 10.08 -16.10 26.64
C ARG A 697 10.15 -17.35 27.51
N SER A 698 9.03 -17.80 28.06
CA SER A 698 9.03 -18.92 29.01
C SER A 698 9.65 -20.18 28.40
N ARG A 699 9.29 -20.50 27.15
CA ARG A 699 9.86 -21.62 26.41
C ARG A 699 11.37 -21.46 26.19
N VAL A 700 11.83 -20.27 25.78
CA VAL A 700 13.26 -19.97 25.57
C VAL A 700 14.06 -20.14 26.86
N TYR A 701 13.57 -19.62 27.98
CA TYR A 701 14.20 -19.76 29.29
C TYR A 701 14.18 -21.22 29.79
N ASP A 702 13.23 -22.03 29.31
CA ASP A 702 13.12 -23.44 29.66
C ASP A 702 14.04 -24.37 28.86
N LEU A 703 14.71 -23.88 27.81
CA LEU A 703 15.63 -24.67 26.98
C LEU A 703 16.79 -25.25 27.82
N PRO A 704 17.14 -26.55 27.65
CA PRO A 704 18.23 -27.18 28.39
C PRO A 704 19.56 -26.44 28.27
N GLU A 705 19.90 -25.95 27.08
CA GLU A 705 21.14 -25.24 26.79
C GLU A 705 21.20 -23.88 27.51
N VAL A 706 20.05 -23.20 27.64
CA VAL A 706 19.92 -21.95 28.40
C VAL A 706 20.03 -22.22 29.90
N LYS A 707 19.36 -23.25 30.41
CA LYS A 707 19.45 -23.67 31.83
C LYS A 707 20.84 -24.16 32.23
N GLU A 708 21.60 -24.76 31.32
CA GLU A 708 23.00 -25.12 31.56
C GLU A 708 23.88 -23.89 31.70
N ARG A 709 23.64 -22.86 30.88
CA ARG A 709 24.40 -21.59 30.92
C ARG A 709 24.00 -20.71 32.10
N LEU A 710 22.72 -20.73 32.47
CA LEU A 710 22.11 -20.00 33.58
C LEU A 710 21.51 -21.01 34.58
N PRO A 711 22.27 -21.50 35.58
CA PRO A 711 21.73 -22.39 36.60
C PRO A 711 20.65 -21.69 37.46
N ASP A 712 19.73 -22.48 38.03
CA ASP A 712 18.69 -22.00 38.95
C ASP A 712 19.28 -21.10 40.05
N GLY A 713 18.85 -19.82 40.07
CA GLY A 713 19.35 -18.77 40.96
C GLY A 713 20.10 -17.62 40.27
N ILE A 714 20.53 -17.79 39.00
CA ILE A 714 21.08 -16.72 38.13
C ILE A 714 20.06 -16.32 37.04
N ILE A 715 19.15 -17.24 36.67
CA ILE A 715 18.05 -17.02 35.69
C ILE A 715 17.21 -15.75 36.01
N ALA A 716 17.12 -15.37 37.29
CA ALA A 716 16.36 -14.19 37.71
C ALA A 716 17.06 -12.85 37.42
N ASP A 717 18.36 -12.83 37.09
CA ASP A 717 19.16 -11.59 37.07
C ASP A 717 19.66 -11.17 35.68
N ILE A 718 19.60 -12.04 34.65
CA ILE A 718 19.99 -11.66 33.27
C ILE A 718 18.75 -11.63 32.38
N PRO A 719 18.14 -10.45 32.17
CA PRO A 719 17.00 -10.29 31.28
C PRO A 719 17.49 -10.27 29.81
N PHE A 720 18.10 -11.37 29.35
CA PHE A 720 18.74 -11.42 28.03
C PHE A 720 17.76 -11.33 26.86
N MET A 721 16.47 -11.57 27.10
CA MET A 721 15.39 -11.37 26.13
C MET A 721 14.85 -9.93 26.18
N LYS A 722 15.77 -8.96 26.25
CA LYS A 722 15.52 -7.53 26.15
C LYS A 722 16.52 -6.91 25.17
N ASP A 723 16.20 -5.71 24.72
CA ASP A 723 17.14 -4.88 23.98
C ASP A 723 18.43 -4.62 24.78
N MET A 724 19.57 -4.59 24.10
CA MET A 724 20.90 -4.41 24.71
C MET A 724 21.03 -3.13 25.54
N TYR A 725 20.34 -2.05 25.17
CA TYR A 725 20.36 -0.79 25.90
C TYR A 725 19.63 -0.87 27.26
N LEU A 726 18.73 -1.83 27.44
CA LEU A 726 18.07 -2.10 28.72
C LEU A 726 18.87 -3.03 29.63
N ILE A 727 19.91 -3.68 29.10
CA ILE A 727 20.74 -4.61 29.84
C ILE A 727 21.95 -3.88 30.41
N HIS A 728 22.21 -4.11 31.69
CA HIS A 728 23.37 -3.53 32.37
C HIS A 728 24.68 -3.88 31.61
N PRO A 729 25.61 -2.93 31.39
CA PRO A 729 26.81 -3.14 30.58
C PRO A 729 27.63 -4.41 30.92
N ASN A 730 27.73 -4.75 32.21
CA ASN A 730 28.43 -5.96 32.67
C ASN A 730 27.78 -7.29 32.23
N ALA A 731 26.50 -7.27 31.82
CA ALA A 731 25.75 -8.46 31.41
C ALA A 731 25.45 -8.48 29.90
N GLN A 732 25.74 -7.41 29.16
CA GLN A 732 25.43 -7.32 27.73
C GLN A 732 26.13 -8.42 26.91
N SER A 733 27.41 -8.71 27.17
CA SER A 733 28.14 -9.76 26.44
C SER A 733 27.50 -11.14 26.64
N GLU A 734 27.09 -11.46 27.86
CA GLU A 734 26.43 -12.73 28.18
C GLU A 734 25.01 -12.79 27.58
N ALA A 735 24.29 -11.67 27.58
CA ALA A 735 22.99 -11.57 26.96
C ALA A 735 23.04 -11.80 25.44
N VAL A 736 24.03 -11.20 24.74
CA VAL A 736 24.25 -11.44 23.31
C VAL A 736 24.62 -12.90 23.04
N GLU A 737 25.48 -13.52 23.86
CA GLU A 737 25.80 -14.95 23.75
C GLU A 737 24.53 -15.82 23.86
N LEU A 738 23.63 -15.52 24.79
CA LEU A 738 22.38 -16.24 24.96
C LEU A 738 21.39 -16.00 23.82
N GLN A 739 21.27 -14.75 23.32
CA GLN A 739 20.46 -14.45 22.12
C GLN A 739 20.99 -15.18 20.88
N ASN A 740 22.31 -15.24 20.69
CA ASN A 740 22.94 -16.02 19.61
C ASN A 740 22.65 -17.52 19.72
N LEU A 741 22.69 -18.06 20.95
CA LEU A 741 22.43 -19.48 21.22
C LEU A 741 21.03 -19.88 20.77
N VAL A 742 20.03 -19.04 21.07
CA VAL A 742 18.62 -19.32 20.78
C VAL A 742 18.14 -18.73 19.45
N ARG A 743 18.98 -17.94 18.77
CA ARG A 743 18.65 -17.25 17.51
C ARG A 743 17.41 -16.37 17.61
N ARG A 744 17.24 -15.70 18.75
CA ARG A 744 16.19 -14.71 19.00
C ARG A 744 16.85 -13.43 19.48
N TYR A 745 16.77 -12.40 18.65
CA TYR A 745 17.38 -11.11 18.90
C TYR A 745 16.28 -10.09 19.20
N VAL A 746 16.52 -9.26 20.21
CA VAL A 746 15.59 -8.18 20.60
C VAL A 746 16.33 -6.87 20.39
N ILE A 747 15.88 -6.10 19.41
CA ILE A 747 16.59 -4.91 18.90
C ILE A 747 15.54 -3.84 18.58
N VAL A 748 15.45 -2.79 19.40
CA VAL A 748 14.49 -1.70 19.20
C VAL A 748 14.79 -0.91 17.93
N ASP A 749 16.06 -0.78 17.56
CA ASP A 749 16.49 -0.10 16.34
C ASP A 749 16.24 -0.97 15.10
N ARG A 750 15.19 -0.64 14.34
CA ARG A 750 14.82 -1.37 13.13
C ARG A 750 15.86 -1.29 12.02
N PHE A 751 16.57 -0.16 11.88
CA PHE A 751 17.67 -0.06 10.90
C PHE A 751 18.72 -1.14 11.20
N PHE A 752 19.13 -1.24 12.47
CA PHE A 752 20.09 -2.26 12.87
C PHE A 752 19.54 -3.68 12.74
N ALA A 753 18.27 -3.93 13.09
CA ALA A 753 17.65 -5.24 12.98
C ALA A 753 17.63 -5.75 11.52
N VAL A 754 17.23 -4.90 10.56
CA VAL A 754 17.21 -5.22 9.13
C VAL A 754 18.63 -5.52 8.61
N ARG A 755 19.59 -4.62 8.88
CA ARG A 755 21.00 -4.83 8.51
C ARG A 755 21.57 -6.12 9.12
N ALA A 756 21.24 -6.39 10.38
CA ALA A 756 21.70 -7.57 11.10
C ALA A 756 21.17 -8.86 10.49
N ALA A 757 19.88 -8.90 10.13
CA ALA A 757 19.25 -10.04 9.49
C ALA A 757 19.85 -10.33 8.11
N ILE A 758 20.02 -9.30 7.27
CA ILE A 758 20.61 -9.42 5.94
C ILE A 758 22.04 -9.93 6.02
N ALA A 759 22.87 -9.39 6.90
CA ALA A 759 24.26 -9.84 6.99
C ALA A 759 24.40 -11.26 7.58
N MET A 760 23.43 -11.72 8.39
CA MET A 760 23.40 -13.09 8.93
C MET A 760 22.98 -14.14 7.90
N ALA A 761 22.42 -13.72 6.77
CA ALA A 761 21.98 -14.62 5.71
C ALA A 761 23.17 -15.22 4.96
N GLU A 762 23.05 -16.50 4.62
CA GLU A 762 23.99 -17.23 3.79
C GLU A 762 23.27 -17.76 2.53
N GLU A 763 24.03 -18.36 1.61
CA GLU A 763 23.49 -18.93 0.38
C GLU A 763 22.27 -19.84 0.64
N ASN A 764 21.20 -19.59 -0.11
CA ASN A 764 19.89 -20.22 -0.02
C ASN A 764 19.07 -19.94 1.25
N ASP A 765 19.43 -18.97 2.08
CA ASP A 765 18.50 -18.47 3.11
C ASP A 765 17.41 -17.60 2.49
N CYS A 766 16.33 -17.38 3.24
CA CYS A 766 15.29 -16.40 2.95
C CYS A 766 15.17 -15.43 4.14
N VAL A 767 15.42 -14.15 3.91
CA VAL A 767 15.21 -13.07 4.87
C VAL A 767 13.84 -12.45 4.61
N LEU A 768 12.97 -12.45 5.61
CA LEU A 768 11.65 -11.83 5.57
C LEU A 768 11.66 -10.60 6.48
N ILE A 769 11.46 -9.43 5.91
CA ILE A 769 11.31 -8.16 6.64
C ILE A 769 9.82 -7.80 6.65
N LEU A 770 9.18 -7.98 7.80
CA LEU A 770 7.73 -7.99 7.93
C LEU A 770 7.21 -6.74 8.66
N GLY A 771 5.99 -6.34 8.30
CA GLY A 771 5.17 -5.37 9.01
C GLY A 771 4.90 -4.09 8.24
N LYS A 772 5.94 -3.37 7.80
CA LYS A 772 5.79 -2.06 7.15
C LYS A 772 5.38 -2.15 5.68
N GLY A 773 5.92 -3.11 4.94
CA GLY A 773 5.71 -3.20 3.50
C GLY A 773 6.25 -1.96 2.78
N ASP A 774 5.35 -1.22 2.15
CA ASP A 774 5.59 0.00 1.37
C ASP A 774 5.61 1.28 2.21
N GLN A 775 5.23 1.20 3.49
CA GLN A 775 5.25 2.33 4.41
C GLN A 775 6.68 2.83 4.67
N ASP A 776 6.95 4.09 4.35
CA ASP A 776 8.28 4.72 4.33
C ASP A 776 8.54 5.67 5.53
N PHE A 777 7.80 5.50 6.63
CA PHE A 777 7.96 6.29 7.85
C PHE A 777 7.68 5.50 9.13
N PHE A 778 8.32 5.88 10.26
CA PHE A 778 7.85 5.60 11.61
C PHE A 778 6.86 6.66 12.06
N GLU A 779 5.84 6.27 12.80
CA GLU A 779 5.02 7.21 13.57
C GLU A 779 5.38 7.15 15.07
N ILE A 780 5.68 8.31 15.66
CA ILE A 780 6.00 8.47 17.08
C ILE A 780 5.32 9.75 17.57
N GLU A 781 4.44 9.64 18.56
CA GLU A 781 3.68 10.75 19.15
C GLU A 781 3.01 11.65 18.09
N GLY A 782 2.41 11.03 17.06
CA GLY A 782 1.75 11.71 15.94
C GLY A 782 2.69 12.34 14.92
N GLN A 783 4.01 12.18 15.05
CA GLN A 783 5.01 12.67 14.09
C GLN A 783 5.56 11.53 13.22
N LYS A 784 5.67 11.79 11.92
CA LYS A 784 6.24 10.86 10.93
C LYS A 784 7.74 11.10 10.75
N TYR A 785 8.54 10.03 10.85
CA TYR A 785 10.00 10.03 10.65
C TYR A 785 10.38 9.09 9.53
N TRP A 786 11.18 9.54 8.56
CA TRP A 786 11.54 8.73 7.39
C TRP A 786 12.22 7.40 7.76
N PHE A 787 11.73 6.31 7.17
CA PHE A 787 12.30 4.96 7.22
C PHE A 787 11.63 4.04 6.20
N ASP A 788 12.40 3.44 5.30
CA ASP A 788 11.91 2.48 4.30
C ASP A 788 12.69 1.15 4.38
N ASP A 789 11.99 0.05 4.67
CA ASP A 789 12.58 -1.30 4.75
C ASP A 789 13.26 -1.71 3.44
N ARG A 790 12.73 -1.31 2.28
CA ARG A 790 13.27 -1.64 0.95
C ARG A 790 14.58 -0.93 0.71
N MET A 791 14.62 0.38 0.99
CA MET A 791 15.84 1.18 0.83
C MET A 791 16.93 0.73 1.79
N GLU A 792 16.56 0.46 3.04
CA GLU A 792 17.50 -0.03 4.05
C GLU A 792 18.05 -1.42 3.67
N SER A 793 17.19 -2.31 3.15
CA SER A 793 17.62 -3.61 2.65
C SER A 793 18.60 -3.50 1.47
N ARG A 794 18.32 -2.62 0.50
CA ARG A 794 19.23 -2.37 -0.63
C ARG A 794 20.59 -1.83 -0.16
N ASP A 795 20.60 -0.86 0.76
CA ASP A 795 21.85 -0.33 1.32
C ASP A 795 22.67 -1.42 2.03
N ALA A 796 22.01 -2.24 2.85
CA ALA A 796 22.65 -3.36 3.55
C ALA A 796 23.25 -4.38 2.57
N LEU A 797 22.52 -4.78 1.53
CA LEU A 797 22.97 -5.73 0.52
C LEU A 797 24.16 -5.20 -0.27
N LYS A 798 24.15 -3.92 -0.69
CA LYS A 798 25.27 -3.29 -1.42
C LYS A 798 26.56 -3.26 -0.61
N ARG A 799 26.47 -3.15 0.71
CA ARG A 799 27.64 -3.12 1.61
C ARG A 799 28.14 -4.51 2.00
N LEU A 800 27.31 -5.54 1.87
CA LEU A 800 27.61 -6.89 2.34
C LEU A 800 28.88 -7.50 1.70
N PRO A 801 29.13 -7.39 0.37
CA PRO A 801 30.36 -7.90 -0.24
C PRO A 801 31.64 -7.27 0.34
N ALA A 802 31.60 -5.98 0.66
CA ALA A 802 32.74 -5.29 1.25
C ALA A 802 33.02 -5.78 2.68
N LEU A 803 31.98 -5.95 3.50
CA LEU A 803 32.10 -6.51 4.85
C LEU A 803 32.69 -7.94 4.82
N GLN A 804 32.21 -8.78 3.90
CA GLN A 804 32.72 -10.13 3.72
C GLN A 804 34.18 -10.15 3.24
N ALA A 805 34.55 -9.23 2.34
CA ALA A 805 35.93 -9.09 1.85
C ALA A 805 36.91 -8.65 2.94
N GLU A 806 36.46 -7.88 3.94
CA GLU A 806 37.23 -7.51 5.12
C GLU A 806 37.37 -8.65 6.15
N GLY A 807 36.77 -9.82 5.90
CA GLY A 807 36.83 -10.97 6.80
C GLY A 807 36.02 -10.77 8.08
N VAL A 808 34.97 -9.95 8.03
CA VAL A 808 34.01 -9.80 9.12
C VAL A 808 33.10 -11.02 9.18
N VAL A 809 33.01 -11.66 10.34
CA VAL A 809 32.09 -12.77 10.60
C VAL A 809 30.74 -12.19 11.02
N THR A 810 29.73 -12.39 10.18
CA THR A 810 28.39 -11.81 10.38
C THR A 810 27.36 -12.81 10.88
N THR A 811 27.74 -14.08 11.09
CA THR A 811 26.83 -15.19 11.45
C THR A 811 26.23 -15.10 12.87
N SER A 812 26.71 -14.19 13.71
CA SER A 812 26.29 -13.98 15.11
C SER A 812 26.69 -12.57 15.56
N LEU A 813 25.96 -12.00 16.51
CA LEU A 813 26.30 -10.70 17.10
C LEU A 813 27.32 -10.84 18.26
N PRO A 814 28.11 -9.80 18.58
CA PRO A 814 28.44 -8.71 17.68
C PRO A 814 29.31 -9.26 16.53
N TRP A 815 29.31 -8.57 15.39
CA TRP A 815 30.21 -8.91 14.29
C TRP A 815 31.67 -8.66 14.68
N PHE A 816 32.58 -9.51 14.21
CA PHE A 816 34.01 -9.42 14.53
C PHE A 816 34.88 -9.78 13.33
N ARG A 817 36.10 -9.22 13.24
CA ARG A 817 37.07 -9.61 12.22
C ARG A 817 37.86 -10.83 12.65
N VAL A 818 38.11 -11.76 11.72
CA VAL A 818 38.88 -12.99 11.99
C VAL A 818 40.31 -12.68 12.48
N GLU A 819 40.90 -11.56 12.05
CA GLU A 819 42.28 -11.18 12.42
C GLU A 819 42.44 -10.69 13.87
N ASP A 820 41.35 -10.28 14.54
CA ASP A 820 41.44 -9.68 15.88
C ASP A 820 41.58 -10.68 17.02
N GLY A 821 41.44 -12.00 16.76
CA GLY A 821 41.84 -13.10 17.66
C GLY A 821 41.21 -13.15 19.05
N ALA A 822 40.39 -12.18 19.42
CA ALA A 822 39.68 -12.04 20.68
C ALA A 822 38.53 -11.03 20.51
N PHE A 823 37.44 -11.23 21.26
CA PHE A 823 36.31 -10.32 21.43
C PHE A 823 36.82 -8.93 21.90
N GLN A 824 37.13 -8.04 20.96
CA GLN A 824 37.49 -6.64 21.22
C GLN A 824 36.56 -5.74 20.43
N GLY A 825 35.33 -5.59 20.91
CA GLY A 825 34.38 -4.62 20.38
C GLY A 825 33.43 -4.18 21.47
N ASN A 826 33.42 -2.87 21.76
CA ASN A 826 32.28 -2.25 22.43
C ASN A 826 31.03 -2.63 21.62
N ILE A 827 30.00 -3.16 22.29
CA ILE A 827 28.71 -3.58 21.68
C ILE A 827 28.02 -2.41 20.95
N LEU A 828 28.45 -1.17 21.23
CA LEU A 828 27.95 0.08 20.65
C LEU A 828 28.98 0.80 19.76
N GLY A 829 30.10 0.14 19.44
CA GLY A 829 31.24 0.70 18.74
C GLY A 829 31.28 0.45 17.23
N ILE A 830 30.23 -0.13 16.65
CA ILE A 830 29.95 0.05 15.22
C ILE A 830 29.43 1.47 15.12
N THR A 831 30.34 2.44 15.04
CA THR A 831 29.99 3.79 14.59
C THR A 831 29.27 3.63 13.26
N ALA A 832 28.15 4.33 13.13
CA ALA A 832 27.26 4.40 11.97
C ALA A 832 27.94 4.96 10.71
N THR A 833 29.07 4.38 10.29
CA THR A 833 29.80 4.67 9.06
C THR A 833 29.76 3.45 8.15
#